data_AF-A0A0D9VDZ3-F1
#
_entry.id   AF-A0A0D9VDZ3-F1
#
_cell.length_a   1.000
_cell.length_b   1.000
_cell.length_c   1.000
_cell.angle_alpha   90.00
_cell.angle_beta   90.00
_cell.angle_gamma   90.00
#
_symmetry.space_group_name_H-M   'P 1'
#
loop_
_entity.id
_entity.type
_entity.pdbx_description
1 polymer ?
#
loop_
_entity_poly.entity_id
_entity_poly.type
_entity_poly.pdbx_seq_one_letter_code
_entity_poly.pdbx_strand_id
1 'polypeptide(L)'
;MPRRRLATTYSGRIAAATTSPAGPSLTVTVSPPPTSSPPHDPRGYPLPRRHLVCAAARILRSGDSPSPLLDLADYLRSHSLTLTAAEASEVVKSLSPDPPLALAFFRFAAESLPGFRHDAFSYNRVLALLFRTRAGPSEAMRLVAEMERDGVVGNVSTVNLLVGMGGGGVEVERCLELAGRWGVRLSGYTYKCIVQAHLRSREVSKGLKVYEEMRRKGYKLDIFAYNMLLDALAKAGMVDQAFQVFEDMKQKHCVPDAYTYTILIRMSGKAGRTSKFLSFFDEMISKGCVLNLIAFNTIIEALGKNKMVGKSLCKSGHASEAHIVFCRMWNSHEKGDRDAFVSMLEVLCNAQKTLEAIDLLHMMPEKGIATDVSMYNMVFSALGKLKQVSFISNLFDKMKANGIVPDVFTYNIMISSYGRVGLVDKASELFERMETTSCKPDVITYNSLINCLGKNGDLDEAHMLFKEMQEKGYDPDVFTYSILIECFGKSNKVEMACSLFDEMISEGCTPNIVTYNILLDCLERRGKTEEAHKLYENMKQQGLIPDSITYSILERLESRSQRTVRIRSVFRQPCLKLSIFSGSKTNNKGTNAAISDAPLLGTIDVLDAFEDDYGGIVVNPTSLPNTSNAFASSLQSSLSYWSNQGKRGVWLKIHEDQADLVPIAIKAGFVYHHAEPGYVMLTFWLPDGPPGLPSTSLHQIGVGAFVMNDKNEVLVVKEGKCPPHCSGIWKIPTGFIDKFEDLFSGAIREVREETGIESCFGDVVAFRHAHQVTFDKSDILFICTLKPLSFDISIDESEIEAARWMPVEEFLSQPFHQEDQMSRAIIDICIAAHQKCYTGLTAHQVMSKLDNRVTYLYTGYNREATGCVPEI
;
A
#
# COMPACT_ATOMS: atom_id res chain seq x y z
N MET A 1 24.07 -45.42 -42.96
CA MET A 1 24.78 -44.12 -42.86
C MET A 1 24.10 -43.12 -43.79
N PRO A 2 23.61 -41.96 -43.31
CA PRO A 2 22.95 -41.01 -44.18
C PRO A 2 23.98 -40.18 -44.97
N ARG A 3 23.81 -40.13 -46.30
CA ARG A 3 24.58 -39.30 -47.23
C ARG A 3 24.44 -37.82 -46.84
N ARG A 4 25.52 -37.20 -46.35
CA ARG A 4 25.61 -35.73 -46.18
C ARG A 4 25.60 -35.09 -47.56
N ARG A 5 24.52 -34.38 -47.92
CA ARG A 5 24.45 -33.55 -49.13
C ARG A 5 25.33 -32.31 -48.91
N LEU A 6 26.16 -31.99 -49.90
CA LEU A 6 26.97 -30.78 -49.98
C LEU A 6 26.03 -29.56 -49.97
N ALA A 7 26.24 -28.62 -49.04
CA ALA A 7 25.49 -27.38 -48.98
C ALA A 7 26.13 -26.34 -49.92
N THR A 8 25.44 -25.97 -50.99
CA THR A 8 25.71 -24.76 -51.76
C THR A 8 25.06 -23.58 -51.05
N THR A 9 25.86 -22.63 -50.56
CA THR A 9 25.37 -21.35 -50.02
C THR A 9 24.98 -20.42 -51.16
N TYR A 10 23.74 -19.93 -51.14
CA TYR A 10 23.24 -18.88 -52.04
C TYR A 10 23.22 -17.54 -51.29
N SER A 11 23.69 -16.46 -51.91
CA SER A 11 23.56 -15.09 -51.39
C SER A 11 22.55 -14.31 -52.23
N GLY A 12 21.41 -13.92 -51.63
CA GLY A 12 20.47 -12.96 -52.23
C GLY A 12 20.78 -11.54 -51.77
N ARG A 13 20.66 -10.56 -52.68
CA ARG A 13 20.73 -9.13 -52.37
C ARG A 13 19.35 -8.52 -52.62
N ILE A 14 18.83 -7.75 -51.67
CA ILE A 14 17.59 -6.99 -51.87
C ILE A 14 17.95 -5.75 -52.69
N ALA A 15 17.53 -5.70 -53.95
CA ALA A 15 17.59 -4.48 -54.75
C ALA A 15 16.39 -3.59 -54.40
N ALA A 16 16.62 -2.28 -54.32
CA ALA A 16 15.63 -1.31 -53.87
C ALA A 16 14.35 -1.32 -54.74
N ALA A 17 13.22 -1.07 -54.09
CA ALA A 17 11.88 -1.06 -54.65
C ALA A 17 11.78 -0.19 -55.91
N THR A 18 11.48 -0.81 -57.05
CA THR A 18 10.92 -0.09 -58.19
C THR A 18 9.45 0.24 -57.89
N THR A 19 9.09 1.51 -57.99
CA THR A 19 7.71 2.00 -57.90
C THR A 19 6.91 1.48 -59.10
N SER A 20 6.22 0.35 -58.91
CA SER A 20 5.21 -0.19 -59.82
C SER A 20 3.87 -0.30 -59.09
N PRO A 21 2.72 -0.08 -59.75
CA PRO A 21 1.40 -0.05 -59.10
C PRO A 21 0.92 -1.40 -58.53
N ALA A 22 1.65 -2.49 -58.77
CA ALA A 22 1.23 -3.86 -58.43
C ALA A 22 1.77 -4.39 -57.07
N GLY A 23 2.34 -3.55 -56.22
CA GLY A 23 2.93 -3.95 -54.93
C GLY A 23 4.40 -4.40 -55.01
N PRO A 24 5.09 -4.59 -53.87
CA PRO A 24 6.52 -4.88 -53.84
C PRO A 24 6.82 -6.31 -54.33
N SER A 25 7.47 -6.44 -55.49
CA SER A 25 7.98 -7.73 -55.99
C SER A 25 9.38 -8.02 -55.48
N LEU A 26 9.62 -9.23 -54.97
CA LEU A 26 10.92 -9.70 -54.52
C LEU A 26 11.66 -10.36 -55.70
N THR A 27 12.85 -9.86 -56.06
CA THR A 27 13.70 -10.49 -57.10
C THR A 27 15.00 -10.98 -56.48
N VAL A 28 15.28 -12.28 -56.62
CA VAL A 28 16.52 -12.92 -56.15
C VAL A 28 17.41 -13.18 -57.34
N THR A 29 18.54 -12.47 -57.45
CA THR A 29 19.57 -12.75 -58.44
C THR A 29 20.59 -13.74 -57.87
N VAL A 30 20.73 -14.89 -58.52
CA VAL A 30 21.73 -15.93 -58.17
C VAL A 30 22.98 -15.69 -59.01
N SER A 31 24.11 -15.41 -58.35
CA SER A 31 25.42 -15.40 -59.02
C SER A 31 26.05 -16.79 -58.95
N PRO A 32 26.54 -17.37 -60.07
CA PRO A 32 27.31 -18.60 -60.02
C PRO A 32 28.60 -18.40 -59.21
N PRO A 33 29.15 -19.47 -58.59
CA PRO A 33 30.39 -19.37 -57.82
C PRO A 33 31.54 -18.88 -58.71
N PRO A 34 32.49 -18.10 -58.17
CA PRO A 34 33.65 -17.67 -58.95
C PRO A 34 34.42 -18.89 -59.47
N THR A 35 34.87 -18.82 -60.71
CA THR A 35 35.57 -19.87 -61.46
C THR A 35 37.00 -20.15 -60.97
N SER A 36 37.32 -19.85 -59.71
CA SER A 36 38.57 -20.29 -59.09
C SER A 36 38.40 -21.73 -58.63
N SER A 37 39.16 -22.66 -59.22
CA SER A 37 39.23 -24.05 -58.79
C SER A 37 39.42 -24.15 -57.27
N PRO A 38 38.65 -24.98 -56.54
CA PRO A 38 38.84 -25.17 -55.11
C PRO A 38 40.26 -25.69 -54.83
N PRO A 39 40.87 -25.32 -53.70
CA PRO A 39 42.18 -25.85 -53.33
C PRO A 39 42.16 -27.38 -53.33
N HIS A 40 43.20 -28.03 -53.82
CA HIS A 40 43.31 -29.49 -53.84
C HIS A 40 44.28 -29.98 -52.75
N ASP A 41 44.03 -31.14 -52.15
CA ASP A 41 44.98 -31.79 -51.26
C ASP A 41 46.20 -32.31 -52.07
N PRO A 42 47.29 -32.77 -51.42
CA PRO A 42 48.47 -33.32 -52.12
C PRO A 42 48.18 -34.52 -53.02
N ARG A 43 46.96 -35.09 -52.94
CA ARG A 43 46.47 -36.22 -53.72
C ARG A 43 45.47 -35.80 -54.81
N GLY A 44 45.27 -34.49 -55.02
CA GLY A 44 44.43 -33.93 -56.07
C GLY A 44 42.95 -33.82 -55.74
N TYR A 45 42.51 -34.09 -54.50
CA TYR A 45 41.09 -34.00 -54.13
C TYR A 45 40.71 -32.57 -53.71
N PRO A 46 39.54 -32.04 -54.13
CA PRO A 46 39.09 -30.72 -53.71
C PRO A 46 38.90 -30.67 -52.19
N LEU A 47 39.66 -29.81 -51.51
CA LEU A 47 39.59 -29.53 -50.08
C LEU A 47 38.38 -28.63 -49.79
N PRO A 48 37.41 -29.08 -48.98
CA PRO A 48 36.37 -28.21 -48.47
C PRO A 48 37.00 -27.09 -47.65
N ARG A 49 36.72 -25.84 -47.97
CA ARG A 49 37.29 -24.65 -47.30
C ARG A 49 37.13 -24.66 -45.77
N ARG A 50 36.07 -25.30 -45.25
CA ARG A 50 35.87 -25.53 -43.81
C ARG A 50 36.96 -26.42 -43.18
N HIS A 51 37.49 -27.39 -43.92
CA HIS A 51 38.58 -28.25 -43.45
C HIS A 51 39.88 -27.45 -43.31
N LEU A 52 40.11 -26.43 -44.14
CA LEU A 52 41.25 -25.52 -44.00
C LEU A 52 41.19 -24.73 -42.69
N VAL A 53 40.01 -24.18 -42.34
CA VAL A 53 39.80 -23.49 -41.05
C VAL A 53 40.06 -24.45 -39.87
N CYS A 54 39.56 -25.68 -39.94
CA CYS A 54 39.79 -26.67 -38.88
C CYS A 54 41.25 -27.14 -38.81
N ALA A 55 41.95 -27.25 -39.93
CA ALA A 55 43.38 -27.60 -39.99
C ALA A 55 44.22 -26.48 -39.39
N ALA A 56 44.00 -25.23 -39.79
CA ALA A 56 44.66 -24.06 -39.25
C ALA A 56 44.44 -23.94 -37.73
N ALA A 57 43.18 -24.09 -37.27
CA ALA A 57 42.86 -24.06 -35.84
C ALA A 57 43.50 -25.19 -35.05
N ARG A 58 43.75 -26.36 -35.66
CA ARG A 58 44.41 -27.49 -35.02
C ARG A 58 45.92 -27.26 -34.91
N ILE A 59 46.56 -26.82 -36.00
CA ILE A 59 48.00 -26.49 -36.03
C ILE A 59 48.31 -25.41 -35.00
N LEU A 60 47.46 -24.39 -34.90
CA LEU A 60 47.68 -23.31 -33.94
C LEU A 60 47.50 -23.74 -32.48
N ARG A 61 46.78 -24.84 -32.21
CA ARG A 61 46.52 -25.34 -30.84
C ARG A 61 47.31 -26.57 -30.45
N SER A 62 47.98 -27.23 -31.39
CA SER A 62 48.83 -28.37 -31.07
C SER A 62 49.99 -27.87 -30.22
N GLY A 63 50.09 -28.32 -28.98
CA GLY A 63 51.18 -27.97 -28.06
C GLY A 63 52.53 -28.62 -28.42
N ASP A 64 52.63 -29.24 -29.59
CA ASP A 64 53.78 -30.05 -30.02
C ASP A 64 54.92 -29.21 -30.63
N SER A 65 54.69 -27.92 -30.94
CA SER A 65 55.67 -27.04 -31.60
C SER A 65 55.84 -25.69 -30.87
N PRO A 66 57.08 -25.19 -30.74
CA PRO A 66 57.36 -23.89 -30.13
C PRO A 66 56.95 -22.70 -31.01
N SER A 67 56.62 -22.90 -32.29
CA SER A 67 56.29 -21.82 -33.25
C SER A 67 55.07 -22.14 -34.12
N PRO A 68 53.85 -22.23 -33.53
CA PRO A 68 52.64 -22.68 -34.23
C PRO A 68 52.23 -21.80 -35.43
N LEU A 69 52.59 -20.51 -35.43
CA LEU A 69 52.34 -19.59 -36.55
C LEU A 69 53.23 -19.89 -37.76
N LEU A 70 54.48 -20.31 -37.52
CA LEU A 70 55.41 -20.69 -38.58
C LEU A 70 54.98 -22.02 -39.23
N ASP A 71 54.54 -22.97 -38.42
CA ASP A 71 54.01 -24.25 -38.91
C ASP A 71 52.77 -24.05 -39.78
N LEU A 72 51.92 -23.08 -39.42
CA LEU A 72 50.80 -22.69 -40.26
C LEU A 72 51.26 -22.05 -41.57
N ALA A 73 52.28 -21.20 -41.54
CA ALA A 73 52.88 -20.59 -42.74
C ALA A 73 53.39 -21.65 -43.72
N ASP A 74 54.09 -22.66 -43.18
CA ASP A 74 54.68 -23.74 -43.96
C ASP A 74 53.63 -24.72 -44.48
N TYR A 75 52.59 -24.99 -43.69
CA TYR A 75 51.42 -25.75 -44.14
C TYR A 75 50.72 -25.06 -45.32
N LEU A 76 50.48 -23.75 -45.22
CA LEU A 76 49.83 -22.98 -46.29
C LEU A 76 50.71 -22.88 -47.54
N ARG A 77 52.03 -22.67 -47.41
CA ARG A 77 52.98 -22.64 -48.54
C ARG A 77 53.11 -23.98 -49.24
N SER A 78 53.34 -25.05 -48.48
CA SER A 78 53.54 -26.40 -49.04
C SER A 78 52.34 -26.90 -49.84
N HIS A 79 51.15 -26.40 -49.53
CA HIS A 79 49.90 -26.75 -50.21
C HIS A 79 49.37 -25.66 -51.15
N SER A 80 50.10 -24.55 -51.34
CA SER A 80 49.67 -23.38 -52.14
C SER A 80 48.28 -22.85 -51.75
N LEU A 81 47.97 -22.84 -50.45
CA LEU A 81 46.68 -22.43 -49.90
C LEU A 81 46.71 -20.98 -49.43
N THR A 82 45.63 -20.24 -49.67
CA THR A 82 45.42 -18.90 -49.13
C THR A 82 44.18 -18.87 -48.25
N LEU A 83 44.21 -18.03 -47.20
CA LEU A 83 43.05 -17.76 -46.37
C LEU A 83 42.30 -16.54 -46.89
N THR A 84 40.98 -16.58 -46.86
CA THR A 84 40.14 -15.38 -47.00
C THR A 84 39.91 -14.71 -45.65
N ALA A 85 39.55 -13.43 -45.65
CA ALA A 85 39.25 -12.71 -44.42
C ALA A 85 38.18 -13.42 -43.56
N ALA A 86 37.13 -13.96 -44.17
CA ALA A 86 36.09 -14.72 -43.48
C ALA A 86 36.62 -16.01 -42.81
N GLU A 87 37.54 -16.72 -43.46
CA GLU A 87 38.19 -17.91 -42.87
C GLU A 87 39.12 -17.54 -41.74
N ALA A 88 39.94 -16.50 -41.93
CA ALA A 88 40.79 -15.97 -40.86
C ALA A 88 39.95 -15.55 -39.64
N SER A 89 38.78 -14.93 -39.84
CA SER A 89 37.87 -14.59 -38.74
C SER A 89 37.34 -15.82 -37.98
N GLU A 90 37.03 -16.93 -38.68
CA GLU A 90 36.62 -18.17 -38.01
C GLU A 90 37.80 -18.88 -37.33
N VAL A 91 39.02 -18.77 -37.85
CA VAL A 91 40.23 -19.22 -37.14
C VAL A 91 40.42 -18.41 -35.86
N VAL A 92 40.40 -17.07 -35.92
CA VAL A 92 40.47 -16.17 -34.73
C VAL A 92 39.37 -16.52 -33.72
N LYS A 93 38.12 -16.72 -34.17
CA LYS A 93 37.02 -17.15 -33.30
C LYS A 93 37.32 -18.46 -32.62
N SER A 94 37.87 -19.43 -33.33
CA SER A 94 38.23 -20.69 -32.72
C SER A 94 39.22 -20.43 -31.57
N LEU A 95 40.25 -19.60 -31.79
CA LEU A 95 41.29 -19.28 -30.82
C LEU A 95 40.81 -18.39 -29.66
N SER A 96 39.51 -18.07 -29.55
CA SER A 96 38.97 -17.25 -28.45
C SER A 96 39.41 -17.64 -27.03
N PRO A 97 39.64 -18.94 -26.69
CA PRO A 97 40.17 -19.32 -25.37
C PRO A 97 41.60 -18.84 -25.07
N ASP A 98 42.38 -18.48 -26.10
CA ASP A 98 43.75 -17.97 -25.98
C ASP A 98 43.87 -16.62 -26.75
N PRO A 99 43.55 -15.50 -26.07
CA PRO A 99 43.54 -14.18 -26.71
C PRO A 99 44.89 -13.69 -27.25
N PRO A 100 46.03 -13.88 -26.54
CA PRO A 100 47.35 -13.57 -27.08
C PRO A 100 47.65 -14.29 -28.38
N LEU A 101 47.36 -15.60 -28.47
CA LEU A 101 47.57 -16.38 -29.69
C LEU A 101 46.64 -15.94 -30.83
N ALA A 102 45.38 -15.62 -30.52
CA ALA A 102 44.43 -15.11 -31.51
C ALA A 102 44.87 -13.75 -32.10
N LEU A 103 45.41 -12.84 -31.26
CA LEU A 103 45.99 -11.57 -31.68
C LEU A 103 47.27 -11.76 -32.50
N ALA A 104 48.14 -12.69 -32.09
CA ALA A 104 49.36 -13.01 -32.82
C ALA A 104 49.04 -13.59 -34.21
N PHE A 105 48.06 -14.49 -34.32
CA PHE A 105 47.56 -14.99 -35.59
C PHE A 105 46.97 -13.88 -36.46
N PHE A 106 46.18 -12.97 -35.87
CA PHE A 106 45.58 -11.86 -36.61
C PHE A 106 46.65 -10.98 -37.28
N ARG A 107 47.70 -10.59 -36.55
CA ARG A 107 48.82 -9.81 -37.12
C ARG A 107 49.63 -10.62 -38.13
N PHE A 108 49.96 -11.87 -37.80
CA PHE A 108 50.66 -12.79 -38.70
C PHE A 108 49.94 -12.94 -40.06
N ALA A 109 48.62 -13.06 -40.06
CA ALA A 109 47.85 -13.20 -41.29
C ALA A 109 48.00 -11.98 -42.23
N ALA A 110 48.09 -10.77 -41.68
CA ALA A 110 48.27 -9.55 -42.46
C ALA A 110 49.71 -9.36 -42.98
N GLU A 111 50.71 -9.75 -42.17
CA GLU A 111 52.13 -9.51 -42.47
C GLU A 111 52.76 -10.62 -43.32
N SER A 112 52.36 -11.89 -43.08
CA SER A 112 53.07 -13.06 -43.61
C SER A 112 52.33 -13.79 -44.73
N LEU A 113 51.02 -13.53 -44.96
CA LEU A 113 50.27 -14.17 -46.03
C LEU A 113 50.21 -13.28 -47.29
N PRO A 114 50.70 -13.76 -48.45
CA PRO A 114 50.76 -12.96 -49.67
C PRO A 114 49.38 -12.47 -50.13
N GLY A 115 49.22 -11.16 -50.31
CA GLY A 115 48.00 -10.55 -50.83
C GLY A 115 46.80 -10.58 -49.87
N PHE A 116 46.98 -11.03 -48.64
CA PHE A 116 45.91 -11.08 -47.64
C PHE A 116 45.64 -9.70 -47.06
N ARG A 117 44.36 -9.34 -46.91
CA ARG A 117 43.91 -8.15 -46.19
C ARG A 117 42.73 -8.50 -45.31
N HIS A 118 42.73 -8.00 -44.08
CA HIS A 118 41.58 -8.10 -43.20
C HIS A 118 40.44 -7.20 -43.70
N ASP A 119 39.21 -7.62 -43.42
CA ASP A 119 38.02 -6.80 -43.61
C ASP A 119 37.47 -6.34 -42.24
N ALA A 120 36.47 -5.45 -42.27
CA ALA A 120 35.86 -4.93 -41.05
C ALA A 120 35.30 -6.04 -40.13
N PHE A 121 34.92 -7.21 -40.68
CA PHE A 121 34.41 -8.33 -39.90
C PHE A 121 35.51 -9.03 -39.11
N SER A 122 36.70 -9.21 -39.70
CA SER A 122 37.89 -9.71 -39.02
C SER A 122 38.36 -8.77 -37.90
N TYR A 123 38.41 -7.46 -38.12
CA TYR A 123 38.71 -6.49 -37.06
C TYR A 123 37.67 -6.51 -35.94
N ASN A 124 36.37 -6.56 -36.28
CA ASN A 124 35.29 -6.64 -35.28
C ASN A 124 35.39 -7.89 -34.40
N ARG A 125 35.89 -9.01 -34.94
CA ARG A 125 36.11 -10.24 -34.16
C ARG A 125 37.17 -10.03 -33.09
N VAL A 126 38.27 -9.37 -33.44
CA VAL A 126 39.35 -9.06 -32.51
C VAL A 126 38.91 -8.00 -31.49
N LEU A 127 38.19 -6.96 -31.91
CA LEU A 127 37.58 -5.98 -31.00
C LEU A 127 36.63 -6.65 -30.00
N ALA A 128 35.81 -7.60 -30.43
CA ALA A 128 34.94 -8.36 -29.53
C ALA A 128 35.72 -9.27 -28.55
N LEU A 129 36.88 -9.79 -28.97
CA LEU A 129 37.77 -10.56 -28.11
C LEU A 129 38.42 -9.67 -27.05
N LEU A 130 38.93 -8.49 -27.43
CA LEU A 130 39.48 -7.49 -26.53
C LEU A 130 38.45 -7.02 -25.49
N PHE A 131 37.19 -6.86 -25.91
CA PHE A 131 36.09 -6.55 -25.00
C PHE A 131 35.87 -7.65 -23.93
N ARG A 132 35.91 -8.93 -24.33
CA ARG A 132 35.73 -10.06 -23.40
C ARG A 132 36.88 -10.20 -22.40
N THR A 133 38.10 -9.89 -22.82
CA THR A 133 39.29 -9.98 -21.97
C THR A 133 39.50 -8.75 -21.08
N ARG A 134 38.59 -7.77 -21.12
CA ARG A 134 38.71 -6.47 -20.44
C ARG A 134 40.02 -5.74 -20.77
N ALA A 135 40.53 -5.93 -21.98
CA ALA A 135 41.66 -5.13 -22.46
C ALA A 135 41.28 -3.64 -22.46
N GLY A 136 42.24 -2.77 -22.11
CA GLY A 136 41.98 -1.35 -21.94
C GLY A 136 41.49 -0.65 -23.22
N PRO A 137 40.66 0.40 -23.12
CA PRO A 137 40.17 1.24 -24.22
C PRO A 137 41.24 1.66 -25.24
N SER A 138 42.46 1.91 -24.76
CA SER A 138 43.61 2.30 -25.58
C SER A 138 44.02 1.23 -26.60
N GLU A 139 43.91 -0.06 -26.26
CA GLU A 139 44.24 -1.16 -27.18
C GLU A 139 43.20 -1.30 -28.30
N ALA A 140 41.91 -1.15 -27.96
CA ALA A 140 40.84 -1.14 -28.95
C ALA A 140 41.02 0.04 -29.94
N MET A 141 41.37 1.22 -29.44
CA MET A 141 41.63 2.38 -30.29
C MET A 141 42.90 2.25 -31.14
N ARG A 142 43.95 1.57 -30.65
CA ARG A 142 45.12 1.22 -31.47
C ARG A 142 44.72 0.32 -32.63
N LEU A 143 43.90 -0.69 -32.38
CA LEU A 143 43.41 -1.59 -33.43
C LEU A 143 42.50 -0.88 -34.45
N VAL A 144 41.70 0.12 -34.01
CA VAL A 144 40.93 0.97 -34.92
C VAL A 144 41.85 1.84 -35.79
N ALA A 145 42.92 2.39 -35.24
CA ALA A 145 43.90 3.15 -36.02
C ALA A 145 44.63 2.27 -37.05
N GLU A 146 44.95 1.02 -36.68
CA GLU A 146 45.47 -0.01 -37.60
C GLU A 146 44.46 -0.30 -38.72
N MET A 147 43.17 -0.48 -38.38
CA MET A 147 42.09 -0.66 -39.35
C MET A 147 42.00 0.49 -40.37
N GLU A 148 42.08 1.75 -39.91
CA GLU A 148 42.04 2.92 -40.80
C GLU A 148 43.29 3.01 -41.69
N ARG A 149 44.48 2.72 -41.13
CA ARG A 149 45.75 2.71 -41.89
C ARG A 149 45.73 1.65 -43.00
N ASP A 150 45.07 0.53 -42.76
CA ASP A 150 44.97 -0.57 -43.71
C ASP A 150 43.88 -0.32 -44.78
N GLY A 151 43.22 0.85 -44.73
CA GLY A 151 42.20 1.29 -45.67
C GLY A 151 40.83 0.66 -45.42
N VAL A 152 40.61 0.07 -44.25
CA VAL A 152 39.38 -0.63 -43.90
C VAL A 152 38.47 0.31 -43.12
N VAL A 153 37.27 0.57 -43.64
CA VAL A 153 36.25 1.38 -42.96
C VAL A 153 35.42 0.52 -42.01
N GLY A 154 35.11 1.08 -40.83
CA GLY A 154 34.27 0.39 -39.85
C GLY A 154 32.81 0.35 -40.28
N ASN A 155 32.06 -0.60 -39.72
CA ASN A 155 30.63 -0.73 -39.94
C ASN A 155 29.84 -0.50 -38.64
N VAL A 156 28.51 -0.63 -38.70
CA VAL A 156 27.62 -0.43 -37.53
C VAL A 156 28.04 -1.32 -36.35
N SER A 157 28.48 -2.55 -36.61
CA SER A 157 28.94 -3.47 -35.55
C SER A 157 30.25 -3.00 -34.92
N THR A 158 31.16 -2.40 -35.69
CA THR A 158 32.39 -1.77 -35.19
C THR A 158 32.03 -0.67 -34.19
N VAL A 159 31.12 0.23 -34.58
CA VAL A 159 30.67 1.34 -33.72
C VAL A 159 29.99 0.81 -32.46
N ASN A 160 29.10 -0.19 -32.56
CA ASN A 160 28.42 -0.77 -31.40
C ASN A 160 29.40 -1.42 -30.39
N LEU A 161 30.45 -2.10 -30.87
CA LEU A 161 31.48 -2.69 -30.02
C LEU A 161 32.28 -1.61 -29.28
N LEU A 162 32.67 -0.53 -29.99
CA LEU A 162 33.40 0.60 -29.41
C LEU A 162 32.57 1.34 -28.36
N VAL A 163 31.29 1.60 -28.64
CA VAL A 163 30.36 2.21 -27.67
C VAL A 163 30.10 1.28 -26.48
N GLY A 164 29.96 -0.03 -26.71
CA GLY A 164 29.80 -1.04 -25.66
C GLY A 164 31.01 -1.16 -24.72
N MET A 165 32.22 -0.90 -25.22
CA MET A 165 33.46 -0.78 -24.44
C MET A 165 33.52 0.48 -23.57
N GLY A 166 32.68 1.49 -23.83
CA GLY A 166 32.67 2.81 -23.20
C GLY A 166 32.02 2.88 -21.81
N GLY A 167 32.44 2.00 -20.89
CA GLY A 167 32.11 2.07 -19.46
C GLY A 167 33.14 2.82 -18.62
N GLY A 168 33.97 3.69 -19.22
CA GLY A 168 34.98 4.48 -18.50
C GLY A 168 36.27 4.86 -19.25
N GLY A 169 36.44 4.63 -20.56
CA GLY A 169 37.65 5.13 -21.23
C GLY A 169 37.73 5.18 -22.76
N VAL A 170 36.68 4.82 -23.52
CA VAL A 170 36.51 5.33 -24.89
C VAL A 170 35.44 6.41 -24.83
N GLU A 171 35.76 7.65 -25.18
CA GLU A 171 34.77 8.72 -25.27
C GLU A 171 33.75 8.38 -26.36
N VAL A 172 32.47 8.38 -25.98
CA VAL A 172 31.34 8.15 -26.90
C VAL A 172 31.38 9.13 -28.07
N GLU A 173 31.83 10.36 -27.82
CA GLU A 173 32.02 11.42 -28.82
C GLU A 173 33.01 10.99 -29.92
N ARG A 174 34.15 10.39 -29.53
CA ARG A 174 35.13 9.85 -30.49
C ARG A 174 34.57 8.71 -31.34
N CYS A 175 33.70 7.87 -30.77
CA CYS A 175 33.00 6.82 -31.54
C CYS A 175 32.03 7.41 -32.57
N LEU A 176 31.37 8.52 -32.23
CA LEU A 176 30.45 9.24 -33.14
C LEU A 176 31.21 9.94 -34.26
N GLU A 177 32.37 10.53 -33.97
CA GLU A 177 33.27 11.10 -34.98
C GLU A 177 33.74 10.05 -35.98
N LEU A 178 34.16 8.87 -35.49
CA LEU A 178 34.56 7.74 -36.35
C LEU A 178 33.39 7.26 -37.21
N ALA A 179 32.18 7.14 -36.65
CA ALA A 179 30.99 6.77 -37.40
C ALA A 179 30.69 7.79 -38.53
N GLY A 180 30.88 9.09 -38.25
CA GLY A 180 30.76 10.16 -39.24
C GLY A 180 31.81 10.05 -40.35
N ARG A 181 33.08 9.84 -40.00
CA ARG A 181 34.18 9.65 -40.96
C ARG A 181 33.98 8.43 -41.86
N TRP A 182 33.44 7.34 -41.32
CA TRP A 182 33.15 6.12 -42.08
C TRP A 182 31.81 6.17 -42.84
N GLY A 183 31.02 7.25 -42.72
CA GLY A 183 29.71 7.36 -43.37
C GLY A 183 28.68 6.34 -42.86
N VAL A 184 28.83 5.86 -41.63
CA VAL A 184 27.99 4.81 -41.06
C VAL A 184 26.70 5.40 -40.51
N ARG A 185 25.55 4.98 -41.06
CA ARG A 185 24.24 5.35 -40.50
C ARG A 185 23.99 4.61 -39.19
N LEU A 186 23.75 5.36 -38.12
CA LEU A 186 23.44 4.80 -36.81
C LEU A 186 22.08 4.09 -36.84
N SER A 187 22.04 2.89 -36.28
CA SER A 187 20.80 2.13 -36.10
C SER A 187 20.13 2.48 -34.76
N GLY A 188 18.85 2.12 -34.58
CA GLY A 188 18.18 2.25 -33.27
C GLY A 188 18.90 1.52 -32.14
N TYR A 189 19.51 0.36 -32.45
CA TYR A 189 20.35 -0.37 -31.49
C TYR A 189 21.63 0.40 -31.12
N THR A 190 22.24 1.08 -32.10
CA THR A 190 23.41 1.93 -31.86
C THR A 190 23.07 3.09 -30.93
N TYR A 191 21.95 3.78 -31.18
CA TYR A 191 21.45 4.83 -30.28
C TYR A 191 21.20 4.30 -28.87
N LYS A 192 20.57 3.12 -28.73
CA LYS A 192 20.43 2.44 -27.44
C LYS A 192 21.78 2.29 -26.75
N CYS A 193 22.79 1.73 -27.41
CA CYS A 193 24.13 1.56 -26.82
C CYS A 193 24.75 2.89 -26.36
N ILE A 194 24.59 3.96 -27.16
CA ILE A 194 25.11 5.30 -26.85
C ILE A 194 24.43 5.88 -25.60
N VAL A 195 23.10 5.79 -25.51
CA VAL A 195 22.35 6.21 -24.31
C VAL A 195 22.87 5.44 -23.10
N GLN A 196 22.98 4.11 -23.18
CA GLN A 196 23.47 3.29 -22.07
C GLN A 196 24.89 3.68 -21.62
N ALA A 197 25.79 4.02 -22.56
CA ALA A 197 27.16 4.43 -22.25
C ALA A 197 27.21 5.75 -21.45
N HIS A 198 26.44 6.76 -21.86
CA HIS A 198 26.36 8.03 -21.12
C HIS A 198 25.74 7.84 -19.72
N LEU A 199 24.69 7.01 -19.60
CA LEU A 199 24.04 6.75 -18.31
C LEU A 199 24.98 6.02 -17.33
N ARG A 200 25.78 5.05 -17.80
CA ARG A 200 26.83 4.39 -16.97
C ARG A 200 27.91 5.36 -16.53
N SER A 201 28.25 6.33 -17.38
CA SER A 201 29.24 7.38 -17.09
C SER A 201 28.68 8.53 -16.24
N ARG A 202 27.44 8.42 -15.74
CA ARG A 202 26.73 9.45 -14.95
C ARG A 202 26.49 10.79 -15.68
N GLU A 203 26.61 10.80 -17.01
CA GLU A 203 26.37 11.98 -17.85
C GLU A 203 24.90 12.03 -18.33
N VAL A 204 23.95 12.15 -17.38
CA VAL A 204 22.51 12.00 -17.65
C VAL A 204 22.01 12.99 -18.72
N SER A 205 22.46 14.24 -18.69
CA SER A 205 22.05 15.27 -19.65
C SER A 205 22.49 14.97 -21.09
N LYS A 206 23.68 14.37 -21.28
CA LYS A 206 24.14 13.94 -22.61
C LYS A 206 23.34 12.73 -23.09
N GLY A 207 23.09 11.76 -22.21
CA GLY A 207 22.23 10.61 -22.49
C GLY A 207 20.82 11.02 -22.94
N LEU A 208 20.22 12.02 -22.30
CA LEU A 208 18.91 12.55 -22.67
C LEU A 208 18.91 13.22 -24.05
N LYS A 209 19.93 14.01 -24.39
CA LYS A 209 20.06 14.62 -25.73
C LYS A 209 20.13 13.57 -26.84
N VAL A 210 20.89 12.49 -26.62
CA VAL A 210 20.99 11.37 -27.55
C VAL A 210 19.63 10.68 -27.70
N TYR A 211 18.92 10.47 -26.59
CA TYR A 211 17.57 9.92 -26.61
C TYR A 211 16.58 10.80 -27.40
N GLU A 212 16.62 12.13 -27.24
CA GLU A 212 15.78 13.05 -28.01
C GLU A 212 16.11 13.04 -29.51
N GLU A 213 17.39 12.91 -29.88
CA GLU A 213 17.80 12.75 -31.28
C GLU A 213 17.29 11.42 -31.86
N MET A 214 17.46 10.33 -31.12
CA MET A 214 16.93 9.02 -31.46
C MET A 214 15.41 9.08 -31.69
N ARG A 215 14.68 9.81 -30.82
CA ARG A 215 13.23 10.03 -30.93
C ARG A 215 12.87 10.80 -32.20
N ARG A 216 13.58 11.89 -32.51
CA ARG A 216 13.41 12.68 -33.75
C ARG A 216 13.60 11.85 -35.02
N LYS A 217 14.48 10.83 -34.97
CA LYS A 217 14.72 9.91 -36.09
C LYS A 217 13.74 8.72 -36.15
N GLY A 218 12.76 8.65 -35.26
CA GLY A 218 11.70 7.64 -35.27
C GLY A 218 12.07 6.29 -34.64
N TYR A 219 13.22 6.17 -33.99
CA TYR A 219 13.62 4.94 -33.31
C TYR A 219 12.94 4.80 -31.93
N LYS A 220 12.81 3.58 -31.42
CA LYS A 220 12.18 3.25 -30.14
C LYS A 220 13.18 2.59 -29.18
N LEU A 221 13.15 2.95 -27.90
CA LEU A 221 13.88 2.20 -26.87
C LEU A 221 13.09 0.94 -26.48
N ASP A 222 13.80 -0.05 -25.95
CA ASP A 222 13.18 -1.18 -25.28
C ASP A 222 12.98 -0.90 -23.78
N ILE A 223 12.19 -1.75 -23.12
CA ILE A 223 11.84 -1.58 -21.70
C ILE A 223 13.07 -1.44 -20.79
N PHE A 224 14.12 -2.22 -21.06
CA PHE A 224 15.35 -2.17 -20.28
C PHE A 224 16.07 -0.82 -20.42
N ALA A 225 16.15 -0.27 -21.63
CA ALA A 225 16.79 1.02 -21.84
C ALA A 225 15.95 2.20 -21.31
N TYR A 226 14.61 2.13 -21.41
CA TYR A 226 13.72 3.09 -20.75
C TYR A 226 13.91 3.07 -19.22
N ASN A 227 13.91 1.89 -18.60
CA ASN A 227 14.10 1.74 -17.16
C ASN A 227 15.44 2.31 -16.66
N MET A 228 16.52 2.10 -17.42
CA MET A 228 17.82 2.68 -17.09
C MET A 228 17.85 4.21 -17.19
N LEU A 229 17.20 4.76 -18.22
CA LEU A 229 17.08 6.21 -18.39
C LEU A 229 16.25 6.82 -17.26
N LEU A 230 15.11 6.22 -16.94
CA LEU A 230 14.24 6.64 -15.83
C LEU A 230 14.97 6.58 -14.49
N ASP A 231 15.70 5.50 -14.19
CA ASP A 231 16.46 5.36 -12.94
C ASP A 231 17.58 6.41 -12.85
N ALA A 232 18.28 6.69 -13.95
CA ALA A 232 19.31 7.72 -13.99
C ALA A 232 18.74 9.13 -13.79
N LEU A 233 17.61 9.46 -14.43
CA LEU A 233 16.90 10.73 -14.24
C LEU A 233 16.39 10.88 -12.81
N ALA A 234 15.83 9.81 -12.23
CA ALA A 234 15.39 9.79 -10.83
C ALA A 234 16.55 10.05 -9.86
N LYS A 235 17.70 9.42 -10.07
CA LYS A 235 18.92 9.65 -9.26
C LYS A 235 19.46 11.06 -9.40
N ALA A 236 19.35 11.67 -10.59
CA ALA A 236 19.73 13.05 -10.85
C ALA A 236 18.70 14.08 -10.35
N GLY A 237 17.54 13.66 -9.85
CA GLY A 237 16.47 14.56 -9.40
C GLY A 237 15.72 15.27 -10.54
N MET A 238 15.85 14.80 -11.78
CA MET A 238 15.24 15.41 -12.97
C MET A 238 13.80 14.90 -13.17
N VAL A 239 12.92 15.23 -12.23
CA VAL A 239 11.55 14.70 -12.08
C VAL A 239 10.70 14.89 -13.34
N ASP A 240 10.62 16.12 -13.86
CA ASP A 240 9.74 16.44 -15.00
C ASP A 240 10.17 15.75 -16.29
N GLN A 241 11.47 15.61 -16.51
CA GLN A 241 12.01 14.89 -17.66
C GLN A 241 11.74 13.40 -17.56
N ALA A 242 11.83 12.81 -16.36
CA ALA A 242 11.48 11.41 -16.14
C ALA A 242 10.01 11.14 -16.48
N PHE A 243 9.08 12.04 -16.10
CA PHE A 243 7.68 11.90 -16.49
C PHE A 243 7.46 12.02 -18.00
N GLN A 244 8.16 12.92 -18.68
CA GLN A 244 8.10 13.00 -20.14
C GLN A 244 8.60 11.72 -20.82
N VAL A 245 9.68 11.12 -20.31
CA VAL A 245 10.21 9.84 -20.81
C VAL A 245 9.20 8.70 -20.57
N PHE A 246 8.52 8.69 -19.43
CA PHE A 246 7.49 7.70 -19.12
C PHE A 246 6.25 7.82 -20.01
N GLU A 247 5.79 9.03 -20.31
CA GLU A 247 4.68 9.23 -21.24
C GLU A 247 5.05 8.82 -22.68
N ASP A 248 6.29 9.10 -23.13
CA ASP A 248 6.78 8.59 -24.43
C ASP A 248 6.80 7.05 -24.48
N MET A 249 7.23 6.40 -23.39
CA MET A 249 7.23 4.94 -23.27
C MET A 249 5.81 4.37 -23.51
N LYS A 250 4.78 4.96 -22.89
CA LYS A 250 3.38 4.57 -23.09
C LYS A 250 2.91 4.80 -24.53
N GLN A 251 3.17 5.99 -25.08
CA GLN A 251 2.75 6.35 -26.45
C GLN A 251 3.32 5.42 -27.51
N LYS A 252 4.53 4.89 -27.29
CA LYS A 252 5.18 3.97 -28.23
C LYS A 252 4.78 2.51 -28.09
N HIS A 253 3.75 2.22 -27.27
CA HIS A 253 3.26 0.89 -26.92
C HIS A 253 4.29 0.02 -26.20
N CYS A 254 5.18 0.62 -25.39
CA CYS A 254 6.03 -0.11 -24.48
C CYS A 254 5.31 -0.22 -23.12
N VAL A 255 4.95 -1.44 -22.72
CA VAL A 255 4.20 -1.68 -21.48
C VAL A 255 5.14 -1.50 -20.29
N PRO A 256 4.83 -0.58 -19.35
CA PRO A 256 5.58 -0.45 -18.11
C PRO A 256 5.52 -1.72 -17.24
N ASP A 257 6.63 -2.08 -16.64
CA ASP A 257 6.74 -3.19 -15.68
C ASP A 257 6.80 -2.70 -14.22
N ALA A 258 6.79 -3.63 -13.27
CA ALA A 258 6.89 -3.32 -11.85
C ALA A 258 8.13 -2.47 -11.50
N TYR A 259 9.25 -2.66 -12.21
CA TYR A 259 10.47 -1.90 -12.00
C TYR A 259 10.31 -0.44 -12.46
N THR A 260 9.64 -0.22 -13.59
CA THR A 260 9.30 1.10 -14.13
C THR A 260 8.53 1.92 -13.08
N TYR A 261 7.44 1.35 -12.55
CA TYR A 261 6.61 2.02 -11.54
C TYR A 261 7.36 2.25 -10.23
N THR A 262 8.18 1.29 -9.79
CA THR A 262 9.02 1.45 -8.58
C THR A 262 9.93 2.67 -8.67
N ILE A 263 10.57 2.91 -9.83
CA ILE A 263 11.42 4.09 -10.05
C ILE A 263 10.60 5.38 -9.90
N LEU A 264 9.44 5.44 -10.54
CA LEU A 264 8.57 6.63 -10.58
C LEU A 264 7.98 6.95 -9.22
N ILE A 265 7.53 5.93 -8.49
CA ILE A 265 7.00 6.03 -7.13
C ILE A 265 8.09 6.57 -6.19
N ARG A 266 9.27 5.96 -6.18
CA ARG A 266 10.42 6.42 -5.37
C ARG A 266 10.76 7.87 -5.65
N MET A 267 10.84 8.22 -6.93
CA MET A 267 11.21 9.56 -7.38
C MET A 267 10.14 10.60 -7.01
N SER A 268 8.87 10.30 -7.22
CA SER A 268 7.74 11.17 -6.87
C SER A 268 7.63 11.38 -5.37
N GLY A 269 7.85 10.32 -4.59
CA GLY A 269 7.90 10.38 -3.13
C GLY A 269 9.01 11.28 -2.61
N LYS A 270 10.25 11.12 -3.11
CA LYS A 270 11.38 12.00 -2.76
C LYS A 270 11.16 13.46 -3.18
N ALA A 271 10.42 13.68 -4.26
CA ALA A 271 10.08 15.01 -4.75
C ALA A 271 8.87 15.66 -4.04
N GLY A 272 8.21 14.95 -3.10
CA GLY A 272 7.00 15.43 -2.42
C GLY A 272 5.76 15.56 -3.31
N ARG A 273 5.74 14.90 -4.48
CA ARG A 273 4.61 14.95 -5.44
C ARG A 273 3.64 13.79 -5.19
N THR A 274 2.86 13.88 -4.11
CA THR A 274 1.98 12.80 -3.64
C THR A 274 0.91 12.37 -4.66
N SER A 275 0.25 13.32 -5.33
CA SER A 275 -0.80 12.98 -6.30
C SER A 275 -0.29 12.10 -7.43
N LYS A 276 0.92 12.40 -7.94
CA LYS A 276 1.59 11.57 -8.95
C LYS A 276 2.03 10.23 -8.38
N PHE A 277 2.59 10.23 -7.18
CA PHE A 277 2.94 9.00 -6.45
C PHE A 277 1.75 8.03 -6.36
N LEU A 278 0.57 8.48 -5.92
CA LEU A 278 -0.63 7.64 -5.81
C LEU A 278 -1.13 7.19 -7.18
N SER A 279 -1.15 8.08 -8.17
CA SER A 279 -1.59 7.72 -9.52
C SER A 279 -0.73 6.60 -10.13
N PHE A 280 0.59 6.62 -9.91
CA PHE A 280 1.47 5.55 -10.40
C PHE A 280 1.30 4.26 -9.60
N PHE A 281 0.99 4.36 -8.31
CA PHE A 281 0.68 3.20 -7.49
C PHE A 281 -0.61 2.52 -7.95
N ASP A 282 -1.72 3.25 -8.11
CA ASP A 282 -2.99 2.69 -8.59
C ASP A 282 -2.87 2.15 -10.02
N GLU A 283 -2.08 2.80 -10.89
CA GLU A 283 -1.80 2.29 -12.23
C GLU A 283 -0.97 0.98 -12.19
N MET A 284 -0.03 0.84 -11.26
CA MET A 284 0.75 -0.39 -11.08
C MET A 284 -0.16 -1.55 -10.63
N ILE A 285 -1.07 -1.30 -9.68
CA ILE A 285 -2.00 -2.31 -9.16
C ILE A 285 -3.03 -2.74 -10.21
N SER A 286 -3.67 -1.78 -10.90
CA SER A 286 -4.66 -2.07 -11.95
C SER A 286 -4.09 -2.89 -13.10
N LYS A 287 -2.77 -2.81 -13.33
CA LYS A 287 -2.06 -3.64 -14.31
C LYS A 287 -1.58 -4.99 -13.78
N GLY A 288 -1.90 -5.34 -12.53
CA GLY A 288 -1.51 -6.61 -11.91
C GLY A 288 0.00 -6.74 -11.67
N CYS A 289 0.74 -5.63 -11.58
CA CYS A 289 2.17 -5.69 -11.29
C CYS A 289 2.41 -6.03 -9.82
N VAL A 290 3.11 -7.14 -9.56
CA VAL A 290 3.44 -7.57 -8.19
C VAL A 290 4.41 -6.58 -7.53
N LEU A 291 4.01 -6.03 -6.39
CA LEU A 291 4.86 -5.20 -5.53
C LEU A 291 6.03 -6.03 -5.00
N ASN A 292 7.24 -5.50 -5.13
CA ASN A 292 8.41 -6.05 -4.45
C ASN A 292 8.65 -5.32 -3.13
N LEU A 293 9.29 -5.99 -2.16
CA LEU A 293 9.55 -5.46 -0.82
C LEU A 293 10.38 -4.15 -0.84
N ILE A 294 11.24 -3.99 -1.85
CA ILE A 294 12.07 -2.80 -2.03
C ILE A 294 11.21 -1.58 -2.40
N ALA A 295 10.23 -1.75 -3.30
CA ALA A 295 9.28 -0.72 -3.69
C ALA A 295 8.46 -0.28 -2.47
N PHE A 296 8.06 -1.24 -1.64
CA PHE A 296 7.30 -1.01 -0.41
C PHE A 296 8.06 -0.22 0.66
N ASN A 297 9.29 -0.64 0.99
CA ASN A 297 10.12 0.10 1.96
C ASN A 297 10.40 1.53 1.46
N THR A 298 10.59 1.68 0.16
CA THR A 298 10.77 2.98 -0.47
C THR A 298 9.52 3.87 -0.39
N ILE A 299 8.32 3.29 -0.51
CA ILE A 299 7.03 3.97 -0.37
C ILE A 299 6.86 4.49 1.07
N ILE A 300 7.04 3.61 2.06
CA ILE A 300 6.89 3.98 3.48
C ILE A 300 7.94 5.02 3.87
N GLU A 301 9.18 4.84 3.42
CA GLU A 301 10.25 5.80 3.66
C GLU A 301 9.93 7.17 3.04
N ALA A 302 9.41 7.22 1.81
CA ALA A 302 9.04 8.48 1.18
C ALA A 302 7.89 9.20 1.88
N LEU A 303 6.90 8.45 2.38
CA LEU A 303 5.75 9.01 3.10
C LEU A 303 6.11 9.36 4.55
N GLY A 304 7.07 8.66 5.16
CA GLY A 304 7.49 8.84 6.56
C GLY A 304 8.69 9.78 6.79
N LYS A 305 9.63 9.90 5.84
CA LYS A 305 10.87 10.72 5.98
C LYS A 305 10.74 12.16 5.51
N ASN A 306 9.54 12.75 5.42
CA ASN A 306 9.40 14.21 5.36
C ASN A 306 9.77 14.87 6.71
N LYS A 307 11.00 14.62 7.17
CA LYS A 307 11.68 15.16 8.37
C LYS A 307 12.14 16.61 8.19
N MET A 308 11.71 17.30 7.15
CA MET A 308 11.86 18.74 7.00
C MET A 308 10.53 19.39 6.64
N VAL A 309 9.74 19.73 7.66
CA VAL A 309 9.33 21.09 8.05
C VAL A 309 8.59 20.93 9.38
N GLY A 310 9.09 21.61 10.40
CA GLY A 310 8.57 21.51 11.76
C GLY A 310 7.08 21.81 11.88
N LYS A 311 6.41 21.10 12.80
CA LYS A 311 5.13 21.43 13.47
C LYS A 311 3.90 21.84 12.65
N SER A 312 3.96 21.94 11.31
CA SER A 312 2.84 22.44 10.49
C SER A 312 2.46 21.55 9.29
N LEU A 313 3.18 20.47 8.99
CA LEU A 313 2.97 19.67 7.78
C LEU A 313 2.56 18.20 8.01
N CYS A 314 2.43 17.75 9.27
CA CYS A 314 1.67 16.54 9.63
C CYS A 314 0.13 16.78 9.65
N LYS A 315 -0.37 17.77 8.87
CA LYS A 315 -1.80 17.95 8.66
C LYS A 315 -2.27 16.91 7.61
N SER A 316 -2.58 15.73 8.14
CA SER A 316 -3.78 14.92 7.85
C SER A 316 -4.05 14.31 6.45
N GLY A 317 -3.24 14.50 5.41
CA GLY A 317 -3.49 13.83 4.11
C GLY A 317 -2.78 12.48 3.94
N HIS A 318 -1.47 12.48 4.15
CA HIS A 318 -0.58 11.46 3.57
C HIS A 318 -0.43 10.18 4.40
N ALA A 319 -0.68 10.23 5.71
CA ALA A 319 -0.53 9.07 6.59
C ALA A 319 -1.67 8.06 6.40
N SER A 320 -2.90 8.55 6.18
CA SER A 320 -4.05 7.69 5.87
C SER A 320 -3.89 7.03 4.50
N GLU A 321 -3.39 7.75 3.49
CA GLU A 321 -3.05 7.17 2.18
C GLU A 321 -1.93 6.12 2.29
N ALA A 322 -0.88 6.40 3.07
CA ALA A 322 0.19 5.45 3.35
C ALA A 322 -0.37 4.18 4.00
N HIS A 323 -1.27 4.34 4.98
CA HIS A 323 -1.94 3.26 5.67
C HIS A 323 -2.84 2.43 4.73
N ILE A 324 -3.61 3.08 3.85
CA ILE A 324 -4.43 2.39 2.83
C ILE A 324 -3.54 1.54 1.90
N VAL A 325 -2.44 2.12 1.39
CA VAL A 325 -1.47 1.41 0.56
C VAL A 325 -0.88 0.19 1.30
N PHE A 326 -0.59 0.36 2.59
CA PHE A 326 -0.09 -0.70 3.44
C PHE A 326 -1.12 -1.80 3.69
N CYS A 327 -2.38 -1.46 3.97
CA CYS A 327 -3.46 -2.43 4.16
C CYS A 327 -3.77 -3.20 2.87
N ARG A 328 -3.73 -2.55 1.70
CA ARG A 328 -3.84 -3.24 0.40
C ARG A 328 -2.71 -4.27 0.21
N MET A 329 -1.49 -3.94 0.63
CA MET A 329 -0.37 -4.88 0.60
C MET A 329 -0.50 -6.01 1.65
N TRP A 330 -0.98 -5.70 2.85
CA TRP A 330 -1.25 -6.69 3.91
C TRP A 330 -2.12 -7.84 3.40
N ASN A 331 -3.10 -7.49 2.57
CA ASN A 331 -4.01 -8.45 1.97
C ASN A 331 -3.37 -9.26 0.82
N SER A 332 -2.33 -8.75 0.16
CA SER A 332 -1.71 -9.39 -1.01
C SER A 332 -0.50 -10.29 -0.69
N HIS A 333 0.17 -10.11 0.46
CA HIS A 333 1.36 -10.90 0.82
C HIS A 333 1.11 -11.86 1.99
N GLU A 334 1.61 -13.10 1.90
CA GLU A 334 1.48 -14.13 2.94
C GLU A 334 2.34 -13.86 4.19
N LYS A 335 3.47 -13.15 4.05
CA LYS A 335 4.40 -12.81 5.14
C LYS A 335 4.74 -11.33 5.11
N GLY A 336 4.72 -10.68 6.28
CA GLY A 336 5.07 -9.27 6.41
C GLY A 336 6.54 -9.04 6.76
N ASP A 337 7.05 -7.84 6.46
CA ASP A 337 8.44 -7.41 6.76
C ASP A 337 8.47 -6.48 7.97
N ARG A 338 9.10 -6.91 9.08
CA ARG A 338 9.08 -6.21 10.37
C ARG A 338 9.45 -4.73 10.27
N ASP A 339 10.50 -4.38 9.53
CA ASP A 339 11.01 -3.00 9.44
C ASP A 339 9.98 -2.05 8.83
N ALA A 340 9.20 -2.56 7.88
CA ALA A 340 8.16 -1.80 7.24
C ALA A 340 6.95 -1.56 8.16
N PHE A 341 6.61 -2.52 9.02
CA PHE A 341 5.56 -2.34 10.04
C PHE A 341 5.97 -1.30 11.06
N VAL A 342 7.19 -1.40 11.58
CA VAL A 342 7.71 -0.43 12.56
C VAL A 342 7.72 0.97 11.95
N SER A 343 8.14 1.10 10.69
CA SER A 343 8.15 2.37 9.98
C SER A 343 6.72 2.92 9.79
N MET A 344 5.75 2.08 9.43
CA MET A 344 4.36 2.52 9.31
C MET A 344 3.74 2.89 10.66
N LEU A 345 4.05 2.13 11.71
CA LEU A 345 3.60 2.43 13.06
C LEU A 345 4.12 3.78 13.54
N GLU A 346 5.39 4.10 13.25
CA GLU A 346 5.99 5.41 13.54
C GLU A 346 5.27 6.53 12.78
N VAL A 347 4.96 6.32 11.49
CA VAL A 347 4.22 7.28 10.67
C VAL A 347 2.83 7.56 11.25
N LEU A 348 2.07 6.53 11.59
CA LEU A 348 0.73 6.66 12.17
C LEU A 348 0.76 7.39 13.52
N CYS A 349 1.71 7.03 14.39
CA CYS A 349 1.92 7.67 15.69
C CYS A 349 2.26 9.17 15.55
N ASN A 350 3.15 9.52 14.61
CA ASN A 350 3.52 10.90 14.34
C ASN A 350 2.39 11.72 13.69
N ALA A 351 1.51 11.06 12.93
CA ALA A 351 0.33 11.65 12.32
C ALA A 351 -0.89 11.73 13.26
N GLN A 352 -0.74 11.31 14.53
CA GLN A 352 -1.82 11.28 15.53
C GLN A 352 -2.99 10.35 15.14
N LYS A 353 -2.73 9.36 14.28
CA LYS A 353 -3.67 8.32 13.84
C LYS A 353 -3.56 7.09 14.74
N THR A 354 -3.98 7.25 15.99
CA THR A 354 -3.73 6.28 17.06
C THR A 354 -4.60 5.02 16.97
N LEU A 355 -5.81 5.10 16.41
CA LEU A 355 -6.67 3.93 16.20
C LEU A 355 -6.06 3.00 15.15
N GLU A 356 -5.70 3.56 14.00
CA GLU A 356 -5.05 2.84 12.91
C GLU A 356 -3.72 2.22 13.36
N ALA A 357 -2.98 2.90 14.26
CA ALA A 357 -1.75 2.37 14.86
C ALA A 357 -2.00 1.18 15.80
N ILE A 358 -3.06 1.22 16.61
CA ILE A 358 -3.46 0.11 17.49
C ILE A 358 -3.89 -1.10 16.65
N ASP A 359 -4.71 -0.87 15.63
CA ASP A 359 -5.17 -1.92 14.73
C ASP A 359 -3.99 -2.58 14.03
N LEU A 360 -3.07 -1.79 13.47
CA LEU A 360 -1.85 -2.31 12.85
C LEU A 360 -1.06 -3.21 13.81
N LEU A 361 -0.90 -2.78 15.05
CA LEU A 361 -0.16 -3.51 16.08
C LEU A 361 -0.87 -4.83 16.48
N HIS A 362 -2.20 -4.87 16.45
CA HIS A 362 -2.98 -6.09 16.66
C HIS A 362 -2.93 -7.07 15.50
N MET A 363 -2.80 -6.58 14.27
CA MET A 363 -2.73 -7.41 13.08
C MET A 363 -1.38 -8.14 12.95
N MET A 364 -0.27 -7.52 13.39
CA MET A 364 1.10 -8.04 13.21
C MET A 364 1.33 -9.54 13.52
N PRO A 365 0.79 -10.11 14.61
CA PRO A 365 0.94 -11.53 14.92
C PRO A 365 0.30 -12.47 13.88
N GLU A 366 -0.76 -12.06 13.19
CA GLU A 366 -1.45 -12.90 12.19
C GLU A 366 -0.57 -13.25 10.98
N LYS A 367 0.39 -12.37 10.63
CA LYS A 367 1.38 -12.61 9.55
C LYS A 367 2.71 -13.13 10.07
N GLY A 368 2.77 -13.59 11.33
CA GLY A 368 3.96 -14.16 11.94
C GLY A 368 5.02 -13.13 12.35
N ILE A 369 4.67 -11.86 12.54
CA ILE A 369 5.58 -10.85 13.09
C ILE A 369 5.38 -10.76 14.59
N ALA A 370 6.43 -11.06 15.36
CA ALA A 370 6.42 -10.88 16.79
C ALA A 370 6.39 -9.38 17.13
N THR A 371 5.39 -8.97 17.90
CA THR A 371 5.33 -7.63 18.48
C THR A 371 6.27 -7.54 19.69
N ASP A 372 6.91 -6.40 19.88
CA ASP A 372 7.87 -6.16 20.97
C ASP A 372 7.49 -4.95 21.82
N VAL A 373 8.19 -4.78 22.95
CA VAL A 373 7.97 -3.69 23.90
C VAL A 373 8.15 -2.31 23.25
N SER A 374 9.08 -2.16 22.30
CA SER A 374 9.35 -0.89 21.62
C SER A 374 8.17 -0.43 20.76
N MET A 375 7.50 -1.36 20.06
CA MET A 375 6.31 -1.05 19.25
C MET A 375 5.15 -0.54 20.12
N TYR A 376 4.89 -1.19 21.26
CA TYR A 376 3.87 -0.74 22.22
C TYR A 376 4.21 0.63 22.81
N ASN A 377 5.47 0.83 23.23
CA ASN A 377 5.92 2.10 23.80
C ASN A 377 5.76 3.28 22.82
N MET A 378 5.92 3.03 21.51
CA MET A 378 5.67 4.02 20.46
C MET A 378 4.21 4.49 20.43
N VAL A 379 3.27 3.54 20.44
CA VAL A 379 1.82 3.81 20.45
C VAL A 379 1.39 4.45 21.77
N PHE A 380 1.89 3.96 22.91
CA PHE A 380 1.62 4.57 24.22
C PHE A 380 2.07 6.03 24.29
N SER A 381 3.25 6.35 23.77
CA SER A 381 3.75 7.73 23.73
C SER A 381 2.84 8.65 22.90
N ALA A 382 2.32 8.16 21.77
CA ALA A 382 1.38 8.89 20.92
C ALA A 382 0.03 9.10 21.63
N LEU A 383 -0.57 8.04 22.18
CA LEU A 383 -1.81 8.09 22.94
C LEU A 383 -1.71 9.02 24.15
N GLY A 384 -0.59 8.97 24.88
CA GLY A 384 -0.32 9.80 26.05
C GLY A 384 -0.22 11.30 25.74
N LYS A 385 0.33 11.65 24.56
CA LYS A 385 0.33 13.03 24.06
C LYS A 385 -1.08 13.52 23.74
N LEU A 386 -1.95 12.66 23.24
CA LEU A 386 -3.35 12.96 22.90
C LEU A 386 -4.33 12.82 24.07
N LYS A 387 -3.85 12.45 25.27
CA LYS A 387 -4.68 12.23 26.46
C LYS A 387 -5.76 11.13 26.29
N GLN A 388 -5.53 10.18 25.40
CA GLN A 388 -6.46 9.09 25.07
C GLN A 388 -6.34 7.91 26.05
N VAL A 389 -6.67 8.14 27.32
CA VAL A 389 -6.37 7.20 28.41
C VAL A 389 -7.13 5.87 28.33
N SER A 390 -8.36 5.86 27.81
CA SER A 390 -9.15 4.63 27.65
C SER A 390 -8.47 3.61 26.73
N PHE A 391 -7.89 4.08 25.63
CA PHE A 391 -7.12 3.23 24.71
C PHE A 391 -5.80 2.76 25.32
N ILE A 392 -5.16 3.61 26.14
CA ILE A 392 -3.93 3.27 26.86
C ILE A 392 -4.15 2.10 27.82
N SER A 393 -5.19 2.15 28.66
CA SER A 393 -5.47 1.06 29.61
C SER A 393 -5.75 -0.26 28.89
N ASN A 394 -6.61 -0.21 27.87
CA ASN A 394 -6.97 -1.40 27.09
C ASN A 394 -5.76 -2.02 26.37
N LEU A 395 -4.91 -1.19 25.77
CA LEU A 395 -3.71 -1.65 25.07
C LEU A 395 -2.68 -2.23 26.03
N PHE A 396 -2.55 -1.67 27.23
CA PHE A 396 -1.66 -2.18 28.28
C PHE A 396 -2.10 -3.54 28.83
N ASP A 397 -3.41 -3.76 28.99
CA ASP A 397 -3.92 -5.07 29.37
C ASP A 397 -3.72 -6.12 28.27
N LYS A 398 -3.91 -5.73 27.00
CA LYS A 398 -3.59 -6.59 25.85
C LYS A 398 -2.11 -6.93 25.75
N MET A 399 -1.20 -5.97 25.99
CA MET A 399 0.25 -6.20 26.00
C MET A 399 0.62 -7.32 26.99
N LYS A 400 0.07 -7.28 28.20
CA LYS A 400 0.27 -8.32 29.22
C LYS A 400 -0.37 -9.64 28.83
N ALA A 401 -1.60 -9.62 28.29
CA ALA A 401 -2.29 -10.83 27.83
C ALA A 401 -1.54 -11.56 26.71
N ASN A 402 -0.83 -10.80 25.87
CA ASN A 402 0.04 -11.32 24.81
C ASN A 402 1.41 -11.82 25.32
N GLY A 403 1.64 -11.83 26.65
CA GLY A 403 2.88 -12.30 27.27
C GLY A 403 4.07 -11.33 27.13
N ILE A 404 3.82 -10.08 26.74
CA ILE A 404 4.87 -9.07 26.57
C ILE A 404 5.06 -8.35 27.91
N VAL A 405 6.24 -8.49 28.50
CA VAL A 405 6.56 -7.92 29.81
C VAL A 405 6.83 -6.42 29.68
N PRO A 406 6.07 -5.55 30.37
CA PRO A 406 6.33 -4.11 30.39
C PRO A 406 7.68 -3.77 31.01
N ASP A 407 8.42 -2.83 30.40
CA ASP A 407 9.69 -2.33 30.93
C ASP A 407 9.50 -1.01 31.72
N VAL A 408 10.59 -0.52 32.31
CA VAL A 408 10.61 0.75 33.06
C VAL A 408 10.08 1.90 32.20
N PHE A 409 10.43 1.91 30.92
CA PHE A 409 9.99 2.95 29.99
C PHE A 409 8.49 2.90 29.73
N THR A 410 7.90 1.70 29.60
CA THR A 410 6.44 1.51 29.51
C THR A 410 5.75 2.12 30.73
N TYR A 411 6.17 1.76 31.95
CA TYR A 411 5.58 2.29 33.18
C TYR A 411 5.69 3.82 33.27
N ASN A 412 6.85 4.38 32.93
CA ASN A 412 7.07 5.84 32.92
C ASN A 412 6.11 6.56 31.95
N ILE A 413 5.88 6.01 30.74
CA ILE A 413 4.90 6.55 29.80
C ILE A 413 3.48 6.50 30.36
N MET A 414 3.10 5.38 30.98
CA MET A 414 1.76 5.19 31.53
C MET A 414 1.48 6.16 32.67
N ILE A 415 2.39 6.24 33.66
CA ILE A 415 2.30 7.17 34.81
C ILE A 415 2.20 8.62 34.32
N SER A 416 3.08 9.02 33.38
CA SER A 416 3.04 10.36 32.79
C SER A 416 1.72 10.63 32.06
N SER A 417 1.17 9.64 31.35
CA SER A 417 -0.07 9.76 30.59
C SER A 417 -1.30 9.92 31.48
N TYR A 418 -1.42 9.12 32.55
CA TYR A 418 -2.47 9.26 33.55
C TYR A 418 -2.38 10.63 34.23
N GLY A 419 -1.17 11.09 34.57
CA GLY A 419 -0.97 12.40 35.19
C GLY A 419 -1.37 13.58 34.32
N ARG A 420 -1.24 13.49 32.99
CA ARG A 420 -1.72 14.55 32.06
C ARG A 420 -3.24 14.72 32.02
N VAL A 421 -3.97 13.70 32.44
CA VAL A 421 -5.45 13.66 32.46
C VAL A 421 -6.00 13.87 33.88
N GLY A 422 -5.14 13.88 34.89
CA GLY A 422 -5.54 14.08 36.29
C GLY A 422 -5.97 12.81 37.01
N LEU A 423 -5.68 11.63 36.46
CA LEU A 423 -6.02 10.34 37.07
C LEU A 423 -4.88 9.88 37.99
N VAL A 424 -4.68 10.62 39.10
CA VAL A 424 -3.60 10.38 40.08
C VAL A 424 -3.67 8.98 40.66
N ASP A 425 -4.85 8.54 41.10
CA ASP A 425 -5.03 7.24 41.76
C ASP A 425 -4.48 6.09 40.91
N LYS A 426 -4.75 6.11 39.60
CA LYS A 426 -4.24 5.09 38.66
C LYS A 426 -2.74 5.20 38.44
N ALA A 427 -2.18 6.41 38.48
CA ALA A 427 -0.75 6.63 38.36
C ALA A 427 -0.01 6.09 39.60
N SER A 428 -0.55 6.31 40.80
CA SER A 428 -0.03 5.79 42.07
C SER A 428 -0.16 4.26 42.14
N GLU A 429 -1.31 3.69 41.74
CA GLU A 429 -1.50 2.23 41.66
C GLU A 429 -0.45 1.57 40.75
N LEU A 430 -0.15 2.18 39.60
CA LEU A 430 0.89 1.67 38.71
C LEU A 430 2.30 1.75 39.30
N PHE A 431 2.58 2.78 40.08
CA PHE A 431 3.85 2.95 40.77
C PHE A 431 4.04 1.88 41.86
N GLU A 432 3.05 1.69 42.72
CA GLU A 432 3.08 0.63 43.76
C GLU A 432 3.19 -0.77 43.13
N ARG A 433 2.50 -0.99 42.00
CA ARG A 433 2.63 -2.25 41.26
C ARG A 433 4.03 -2.42 40.69
N MET A 434 4.67 -1.35 40.25
CA MET A 434 6.06 -1.40 39.78
C MET A 434 6.99 -1.85 40.93
N GLU A 435 6.82 -1.31 42.14
CA GLU A 435 7.60 -1.69 43.33
C GLU A 435 7.44 -3.15 43.76
N THR A 436 6.25 -3.72 43.57
CA THR A 436 5.94 -5.12 43.92
C THR A 436 6.32 -6.12 42.83
N THR A 437 6.67 -5.64 41.62
CA THR A 437 7.12 -6.48 40.50
C THR A 437 8.65 -6.49 40.36
N SER A 438 9.18 -7.28 39.43
CA SER A 438 10.63 -7.32 39.14
C SER A 438 11.16 -6.05 38.47
N CYS A 439 10.30 -5.12 38.07
CA CYS A 439 10.66 -3.88 37.37
C CYS A 439 10.75 -2.74 38.39
N LYS A 440 11.94 -2.40 38.89
CA LYS A 440 12.09 -1.38 39.94
C LYS A 440 11.97 0.06 39.39
N PRO A 441 11.31 0.99 40.10
CA PRO A 441 11.27 2.40 39.73
C PRO A 441 12.66 3.01 39.56
N ASP A 442 12.79 3.97 38.64
CA ASP A 442 13.99 4.80 38.47
C ASP A 442 13.71 6.28 38.78
N VAL A 443 14.73 7.13 38.68
CA VAL A 443 14.62 8.59 38.87
C VAL A 443 13.53 9.19 37.98
N ILE A 444 13.37 8.69 36.75
CA ILE A 444 12.37 9.16 35.79
C ILE A 444 10.96 8.75 36.23
N THR A 445 10.79 7.57 36.85
CA THR A 445 9.53 7.11 37.43
C THR A 445 9.08 8.03 38.56
N TYR A 446 9.95 8.29 39.53
CA TYR A 446 9.66 9.24 40.63
C TYR A 446 9.32 10.63 40.08
N ASN A 447 10.13 11.15 39.15
CA ASN A 447 9.88 12.44 38.52
C ASN A 447 8.52 12.49 37.80
N SER A 448 8.11 11.39 37.17
CA SER A 448 6.81 11.30 36.48
C SER A 448 5.63 11.36 37.46
N LEU A 449 5.73 10.68 38.60
CA LEU A 449 4.68 10.67 39.63
C LEU A 449 4.65 11.98 40.44
N ILE A 450 5.81 12.52 40.81
CA ILE A 450 5.92 13.83 41.48
C ILE A 450 5.29 14.94 40.61
N ASN A 451 5.56 14.92 39.31
CA ASN A 451 4.95 15.87 38.36
C ASN A 451 3.43 15.66 38.19
N CYS A 452 2.96 14.41 38.27
CA CYS A 452 1.54 14.08 38.26
C CYS A 452 0.82 14.70 39.47
N LEU A 453 1.28 14.39 40.67
CA LEU A 453 0.73 14.90 41.94
C LEU A 453 0.81 16.42 42.02
N GLY A 454 1.97 16.98 41.71
CA GLY A 454 2.20 18.41 41.77
C GLY A 454 1.35 19.22 40.77
N LYS A 455 0.92 18.64 39.64
CA LYS A 455 -0.01 19.29 38.70
C LYS A 455 -1.47 19.22 39.14
N ASN A 456 -1.84 18.19 39.90
CA ASN A 456 -3.21 18.01 40.40
C ASN A 456 -3.45 18.67 41.75
N GLY A 457 -2.38 19.15 42.41
CA GLY A 457 -2.45 19.99 43.62
C GLY A 457 -2.04 19.26 44.89
N ASP A 458 -1.71 17.97 44.80
CA ASP A 458 -1.33 17.09 45.92
C ASP A 458 0.16 17.29 46.27
N LEU A 459 0.52 18.53 46.60
CA LEU A 459 1.93 18.94 46.82
C LEU A 459 2.59 18.23 48.00
N ASP A 460 1.81 17.90 49.03
CA ASP A 460 2.34 17.30 50.24
C ASP A 460 2.75 15.84 49.94
N GLU A 461 1.93 15.08 49.18
CA GLU A 461 2.30 13.76 48.66
C GLU A 461 3.48 13.82 47.69
N ALA A 462 3.51 14.83 46.79
CA ALA A 462 4.63 15.03 45.89
C ALA A 462 5.95 15.27 46.64
N HIS A 463 5.91 15.99 47.77
CA HIS A 463 7.08 16.23 48.61
C HIS A 463 7.47 14.99 49.45
N MET A 464 6.49 14.20 49.90
CA MET A 464 6.78 12.93 50.57
C MET A 464 7.51 11.96 49.62
N LEU A 465 7.07 11.82 48.38
CA LEU A 465 7.76 10.99 47.38
C LEU A 465 9.17 11.48 47.06
N PHE A 466 9.40 12.79 47.09
CA PHE A 466 10.74 13.35 46.95
C PHE A 466 11.66 12.95 48.11
N LYS A 467 11.17 12.96 49.35
CA LYS A 467 11.94 12.50 50.51
C LYS A 467 12.16 10.99 50.48
N GLU A 468 11.13 10.23 50.12
CA GLU A 468 11.23 8.77 49.96
C GLU A 468 12.27 8.39 48.88
N MET A 469 12.33 9.12 47.77
CA MET A 469 13.33 8.96 46.72
C MET A 469 14.76 9.11 47.28
N GLN A 470 15.01 10.14 48.09
CA GLN A 470 16.29 10.36 48.75
C GLN A 470 16.62 9.24 49.76
N GLU A 471 15.64 8.84 50.58
CA GLU A 471 15.80 7.76 51.57
C GLU A 471 16.11 6.40 50.95
N LYS A 472 15.53 6.12 49.78
CA LYS A 472 15.81 4.91 48.98
C LYS A 472 17.13 4.98 48.21
N GLY A 473 17.88 6.08 48.31
CA GLY A 473 19.20 6.25 47.72
C GLY A 473 19.19 6.64 46.24
N TYR A 474 18.10 7.24 45.74
CA TYR A 474 18.06 7.85 44.42
C TYR A 474 18.45 9.32 44.52
N ASP A 475 19.42 9.74 43.70
CA ASP A 475 19.85 11.13 43.66
C ASP A 475 18.85 11.98 42.86
N PRO A 476 18.20 12.99 43.47
CA PRO A 476 17.33 13.90 42.74
C PRO A 476 18.12 14.71 41.71
N ASP A 477 17.62 14.81 40.49
CA ASP A 477 18.28 15.56 39.42
C ASP A 477 17.72 17.00 39.29
N VAL A 478 18.31 17.79 38.39
CA VAL A 478 17.86 19.15 38.08
C VAL A 478 16.38 19.17 37.69
N PHE A 479 15.87 18.11 37.05
CA PHE A 479 14.49 18.02 36.62
C PHE A 479 13.55 17.76 37.81
N THR A 480 13.94 16.90 38.77
CA THR A 480 13.21 16.66 40.03
C THR A 480 12.96 17.96 40.79
N TYR A 481 14.04 18.72 41.06
CA TYR A 481 13.94 20.00 41.76
C TYR A 481 13.11 21.01 40.98
N SER A 482 13.32 21.11 39.66
CA SER A 482 12.56 22.04 38.82
C SER A 482 11.05 21.77 38.84
N ILE A 483 10.63 20.49 38.84
CA ILE A 483 9.21 20.11 38.97
C ILE A 483 8.64 20.62 40.30
N LEU A 484 9.30 20.33 41.42
CA LEU A 484 8.80 20.71 42.74
C LEU A 484 8.76 22.23 42.91
N ILE A 485 9.80 22.94 42.49
CA ILE A 485 9.85 24.42 42.52
C ILE A 485 8.69 25.00 41.69
N GLU A 486 8.41 24.45 40.51
CA GLU A 486 7.26 24.85 39.68
C GLU A 486 5.91 24.60 40.37
N CYS A 487 5.75 23.41 40.98
CA CYS A 487 4.52 23.01 41.66
C CYS A 487 4.22 23.83 42.92
N PHE A 488 5.22 24.04 43.79
CA PHE A 488 5.10 24.90 44.96
C PHE A 488 4.89 26.36 44.58
N GLY A 489 5.58 26.82 43.54
CA GLY A 489 5.43 28.17 42.99
C GLY A 489 4.03 28.49 42.46
N LYS A 490 3.46 27.58 41.65
CA LYS A 490 2.08 27.70 41.14
C LYS A 490 1.04 27.70 42.25
N SER A 491 1.32 26.98 43.35
CA SER A 491 0.41 26.81 44.48
C SER A 491 0.57 27.83 45.62
N ASN A 492 1.26 28.95 45.37
CA ASN A 492 1.46 30.02 46.36
C ASN A 492 2.32 29.67 47.58
N LYS A 493 3.16 28.63 47.50
CA LYS A 493 4.12 28.27 48.55
C LYS A 493 5.53 28.70 48.12
N VAL A 494 5.74 30.00 47.92
CA VAL A 494 6.96 30.57 47.29
C VAL A 494 8.18 30.34 48.17
N GLU A 495 8.01 30.44 49.48
CA GLU A 495 9.07 30.23 50.47
C GLU A 495 9.64 28.81 50.35
N MET A 496 8.77 27.82 50.13
CA MET A 496 9.18 26.42 49.89
C MET A 496 9.87 26.25 48.53
N ALA A 497 9.45 27.00 47.51
CA ALA A 497 10.11 26.99 46.21
C ALA A 497 11.53 27.58 46.28
N CYS A 498 11.73 28.65 47.07
CA CYS A 498 13.06 29.21 47.35
C CYS A 498 13.91 28.24 48.18
N SER A 499 13.35 27.62 49.23
CA SER A 499 14.12 26.67 50.05
C SER A 499 14.58 25.44 49.26
N LEU A 500 13.75 24.94 48.34
CA LEU A 500 14.12 23.83 47.44
C LEU A 500 15.20 24.24 46.42
N PHE A 501 15.20 25.50 45.99
CA PHE A 501 16.27 26.03 45.13
C PHE A 501 17.60 26.13 45.88
N ASP A 502 17.57 26.54 47.14
CA ASP A 502 18.75 26.57 48.00
C ASP A 502 19.24 25.16 48.35
N GLU A 503 18.33 24.22 48.65
CA GLU A 503 18.63 22.78 48.87
C GLU A 503 19.30 22.18 47.63
N MET A 504 18.78 22.47 46.43
CA MET A 504 19.37 22.03 45.16
C MET A 504 20.84 22.47 45.05
N ILE A 505 21.16 23.71 45.40
CA ILE A 505 22.53 24.24 45.35
C ILE A 505 23.41 23.60 46.42
N SER A 506 22.90 23.43 47.66
CA SER A 506 23.68 22.84 48.75
C SER A 506 24.03 21.38 48.52
N GLU A 507 23.14 20.63 47.87
CA GLU A 507 23.35 19.23 47.46
C GLU A 507 24.24 19.12 46.20
N GLY A 508 24.75 20.23 45.67
CA GLY A 508 25.66 20.25 44.52
C GLY A 508 24.97 20.09 43.15
N CYS A 509 23.64 20.15 43.07
CA CYS A 509 22.91 20.17 41.82
C CYS A 509 22.91 21.58 41.21
N THR A 510 23.48 21.73 40.01
CA THR A 510 23.61 23.05 39.37
C THR A 510 22.31 23.49 38.68
N PRO A 511 21.68 24.61 39.07
CA PRO A 511 20.45 25.08 38.44
C PRO A 511 20.68 25.48 36.98
N ASN A 512 19.77 25.11 36.10
CA ASN A 512 19.81 25.51 34.68
C ASN A 512 18.89 26.72 34.43
N ILE A 513 18.92 27.23 33.19
CA ILE A 513 18.09 28.39 32.80
C ILE A 513 16.59 28.19 33.04
N VAL A 514 16.09 26.96 32.88
CA VAL A 514 14.69 26.62 33.10
C VAL A 514 14.34 26.75 34.58
N THR A 515 15.20 26.24 35.48
CA THR A 515 15.02 26.37 36.94
C THR A 515 14.98 27.84 37.38
N TYR A 516 15.91 28.67 36.87
CA TYR A 516 15.90 30.11 37.13
C TYR A 516 14.64 30.80 36.60
N ASN A 517 14.22 30.49 35.37
CA ASN A 517 13.00 31.05 34.77
C ASN A 517 11.74 30.68 35.56
N ILE A 518 11.65 29.43 36.05
CA ILE A 518 10.53 29.00 36.90
C ILE A 518 10.48 29.84 38.18
N LEU A 519 11.60 29.97 38.90
CA LEU A 519 11.62 30.69 40.17
C LEU A 519 11.43 32.22 39.97
N LEU A 520 11.99 32.80 38.91
CA LEU A 520 11.73 34.20 38.51
C LEU A 520 10.24 34.45 38.24
N ASP A 521 9.57 33.56 37.51
CA ASP A 521 8.13 33.65 37.26
C ASP A 521 7.32 33.53 38.56
N CYS A 522 7.76 32.68 39.49
CA CYS A 522 7.12 32.55 40.81
C CYS A 522 7.23 33.83 41.64
N LEU A 523 8.40 34.46 41.67
CA LEU A 523 8.64 35.72 42.38
C LEU A 523 7.88 36.90 41.72
N GLU A 524 7.82 36.94 40.37
CA GLU A 524 7.03 37.93 39.61
C GLU A 524 5.55 37.86 39.94
N ARG A 525 4.97 36.66 39.90
CA ARG A 525 3.55 36.44 40.21
C ARG A 525 3.16 36.92 41.60
N ARG A 526 4.14 37.04 42.50
CA ARG A 526 3.95 37.38 43.92
C ARG A 526 4.36 38.81 44.26
N GLY A 527 4.91 39.54 43.28
CA GLY A 527 5.34 40.92 43.46
C GLY A 527 6.60 41.06 44.33
N LYS A 528 7.37 39.99 44.53
CA LYS A 528 8.67 40.03 45.22
C LYS A 528 9.75 40.53 44.24
N THR A 529 9.62 41.77 43.80
CA THR A 529 10.44 42.37 42.74
C THR A 529 11.92 42.41 43.09
N GLU A 530 12.27 42.76 44.33
CA GLU A 530 13.65 42.86 44.80
C GLU A 530 14.36 41.50 44.79
N GLU A 531 13.69 40.44 45.26
CA GLU A 531 14.21 39.08 45.24
C GLU A 531 14.37 38.56 43.80
N ALA A 532 13.45 38.90 42.91
CA ALA A 532 13.53 38.53 41.49
C ALA A 532 14.74 39.19 40.78
N HIS A 533 15.03 40.47 41.06
CA HIS A 533 16.21 41.14 40.50
C HIS A 533 17.51 40.52 41.02
N LYS A 534 17.59 40.19 42.31
CA LYS A 534 18.75 39.49 42.90
C LYS A 534 18.96 38.12 42.26
N LEU A 535 17.89 37.37 42.04
CA LEU A 535 17.94 36.05 41.39
C LEU A 535 18.42 36.15 39.93
N TYR A 536 17.99 37.18 39.20
CA TYR A 536 18.44 37.43 37.82
C TYR A 536 19.93 37.81 37.75
N GLU A 537 20.43 38.60 38.68
CA GLU A 537 21.87 38.92 38.75
C GLU A 537 22.70 37.70 39.14
N ASN A 538 22.20 36.83 40.05
CA ASN A 538 22.83 35.54 40.35
C ASN A 538 22.90 34.65 39.08
N MET A 539 21.81 34.55 38.32
CA MET A 539 21.79 33.81 37.05
C MET A 539 22.90 34.26 36.08
N LYS A 540 23.14 35.58 35.96
CA LYS A 540 24.23 36.13 35.14
C LYS A 540 25.62 35.79 35.70
N GLN A 541 25.78 35.87 37.01
CA GLN A 541 27.06 35.56 37.69
C GLN A 541 27.45 34.09 37.51
N GLN A 542 26.47 33.19 37.39
CA GLN A 542 26.69 31.77 37.05
C GLN A 542 26.97 31.53 35.55
N GLY A 543 27.03 32.58 34.72
CA GLY A 543 27.37 32.46 33.29
C GLY A 543 26.24 31.94 32.40
N LEU A 544 24.99 31.90 32.88
CA LEU A 544 23.84 31.49 32.09
C LEU A 544 23.32 32.65 31.21
N ILE A 545 23.04 32.36 29.93
CA ILE A 545 22.58 33.37 28.95
C ILE A 545 21.05 33.47 29.01
N PRO A 546 20.46 34.63 29.37
CA PRO A 546 19.01 34.83 29.39
C PRO A 546 18.33 34.51 28.05
N ASP A 547 17.17 33.84 28.09
CA ASP A 547 16.38 33.48 26.90
C ASP A 547 15.14 34.37 26.75
N SER A 548 14.36 34.14 25.68
CA SER A 548 13.14 34.90 25.42
C SER A 548 12.12 34.81 26.56
N ILE A 549 12.13 33.71 27.34
CA ILE A 549 11.23 33.54 28.48
C ILE A 549 11.71 34.43 29.64
N THR A 550 13.01 34.48 29.92
CA THR A 550 13.60 35.34 30.95
C THR A 550 13.22 36.81 30.71
N TYR A 551 13.42 37.34 29.50
CA TYR A 551 13.06 38.72 29.18
C TYR A 551 11.56 39.00 29.29
N SER A 552 10.71 38.04 28.89
CA SER A 552 9.25 38.19 29.05
C SER A 552 8.80 38.28 30.52
N ILE A 553 9.51 37.60 31.44
CA ILE A 553 9.24 37.66 32.88
C ILE A 553 9.67 39.01 33.44
N LEU A 554 10.83 39.52 33.01
CA LEU A 554 11.34 40.83 33.42
C LEU A 554 10.44 41.99 32.96
N GLU A 555 9.94 41.95 31.72
CA GLU A 555 8.94 42.93 31.25
C GLU A 555 7.65 42.89 32.10
N ARG A 556 7.20 41.68 32.51
CA ARG A 556 6.04 41.54 33.42
C ARG A 556 6.34 42.16 34.80
N LEU A 557 7.53 41.95 35.36
CA LEU A 557 7.99 42.55 36.62
C LEU A 557 7.95 44.09 36.57
N GLU A 558 8.43 44.69 35.48
CA GLU A 558 8.43 46.14 35.29
C GLU A 558 7.02 46.73 35.11
N SER A 559 6.15 46.02 34.38
CA SER A 559 4.75 46.44 34.18
C SER A 559 3.90 46.38 35.46
N ARG A 560 4.23 45.48 36.41
CA ARG A 560 3.53 45.36 37.70
C ARG A 560 3.92 46.46 38.69
N SER A 561 5.16 46.95 38.64
CA SER A 561 5.57 48.15 39.36
C SER A 561 4.68 49.36 39.03
N GLN A 562 4.17 49.43 37.79
CA GLN A 562 3.27 50.49 37.31
C GLN A 562 1.77 50.24 37.59
N ARG A 563 1.38 49.06 38.09
CA ARG A 563 -0.04 48.63 38.25
C ARG A 563 -0.62 48.74 39.67
N THR A 564 0.11 49.28 40.65
CA THR A 564 -0.44 49.63 41.97
C THR A 564 -1.53 50.72 41.91
N VAL A 565 -1.81 51.27 40.73
CA VAL A 565 -2.94 52.18 40.46
C VAL A 565 -3.96 51.51 39.52
N ARG A 566 -4.81 50.63 40.05
CA ARG A 566 -6.24 50.39 39.68
C ARG A 566 -6.69 48.96 40.01
N ILE A 567 -7.53 48.83 41.04
CA ILE A 567 -8.32 47.62 41.35
C ILE A 567 -9.81 47.90 41.09
N ARG A 568 -10.54 46.82 40.77
CA ARG A 568 -12.00 46.54 40.84
C ARG A 568 -12.69 46.61 39.46
N SER A 569 -13.45 45.61 39.01
CA SER A 569 -14.46 44.71 39.64
C SER A 569 -14.50 43.33 38.92
N VAL A 570 -14.53 42.14 39.54
CA VAL A 570 -15.61 41.42 40.29
C VAL A 570 -16.92 41.20 39.51
N PHE A 571 -17.30 39.94 39.21
CA PHE A 571 -18.46 39.22 39.79
C PHE A 571 -18.54 37.73 39.38
N ARG A 572 -19.18 36.92 40.24
CA ARG A 572 -19.22 35.45 40.37
C ARG A 572 -20.70 34.96 40.43
N GLN A 573 -20.97 33.73 39.93
CA GLN A 573 -21.89 32.66 40.45
C GLN A 573 -23.45 32.86 40.48
N PRO A 574 -24.33 31.88 40.89
CA PRO A 574 -24.52 30.43 40.55
C PRO A 574 -26.01 29.87 40.59
N CYS A 575 -26.20 28.57 40.26
CA CYS A 575 -27.12 27.46 40.74
C CYS A 575 -28.65 27.60 41.09
N LEU A 576 -29.47 26.54 40.79
CA LEU A 576 -30.24 25.69 41.76
C LEU A 576 -31.19 24.59 41.15
N LYS A 577 -31.59 23.63 42.02
CA LYS A 577 -32.20 22.26 41.89
C LYS A 577 -33.75 22.15 42.03
N LEU A 578 -34.27 20.90 41.86
CA LEU A 578 -35.40 20.14 42.54
C LEU A 578 -36.51 19.65 41.55
N SER A 579 -37.29 18.54 41.69
CA SER A 579 -37.31 17.28 42.49
C SER A 579 -38.65 16.49 42.25
N ILE A 580 -38.61 15.14 42.15
CA ILE A 580 -39.58 14.08 42.65
C ILE A 580 -41.04 13.97 42.11
N PHE A 581 -41.49 12.79 41.62
CA PHE A 581 -42.49 11.85 42.24
C PHE A 581 -42.89 10.59 41.40
N SER A 582 -43.37 9.59 42.15
CA SER A 582 -43.63 8.13 42.00
C SER A 582 -44.67 7.55 41.03
N GLY A 583 -44.50 6.22 40.77
CA GLY A 583 -45.53 5.14 40.89
C GLY A 583 -46.26 4.74 39.59
N SER A 584 -46.68 3.50 39.29
CA SER A 584 -46.54 2.13 39.83
C SER A 584 -47.38 1.15 38.96
N LYS A 585 -46.92 -0.10 38.69
CA LYS A 585 -47.69 -1.39 38.55
C LYS A 585 -48.72 -1.52 37.37
N THR A 586 -49.03 -2.64 36.69
CA THR A 586 -48.90 -4.11 36.90
C THR A 586 -49.41 -4.92 35.67
N ASN A 587 -48.83 -6.11 35.44
CA ASN A 587 -49.39 -7.45 35.11
C ASN A 587 -50.00 -7.92 33.76
N ASN A 588 -49.44 -9.10 33.35
CA ASN A 588 -50.03 -10.40 32.92
C ASN A 588 -50.46 -10.64 31.45
N LYS A 589 -49.80 -11.59 30.74
CA LYS A 589 -50.16 -13.02 30.41
C LYS A 589 -51.23 -13.16 29.29
N GLY A 590 -51.18 -14.06 28.28
CA GLY A 590 -50.29 -15.15 27.84
C GLY A 590 -50.92 -16.00 26.70
N THR A 591 -50.11 -16.92 26.13
CA THR A 591 -50.38 -18.26 25.53
C THR A 591 -51.23 -18.53 24.24
N ASN A 592 -50.55 -19.19 23.27
CA ASN A 592 -50.80 -20.45 22.50
C ASN A 592 -51.99 -20.67 21.52
N ALA A 593 -51.70 -21.19 20.31
CA ALA A 593 -51.91 -22.61 19.85
C ALA A 593 -52.13 -22.78 18.30
N ALA A 594 -51.82 -23.97 17.78
CA ALA A 594 -51.73 -24.44 16.39
C ALA A 594 -53.05 -24.99 15.76
N ILE A 595 -53.02 -25.44 14.47
CA ILE A 595 -53.56 -26.74 13.92
C ILE A 595 -53.62 -26.80 12.35
N SER A 596 -53.09 -27.91 11.77
CA SER A 596 -53.45 -28.83 10.61
C SER A 596 -54.18 -28.36 9.32
N ASP A 597 -54.27 -29.05 8.17
CA ASP A 597 -53.70 -30.24 7.47
C ASP A 597 -54.23 -30.28 6.00
N ALA A 598 -53.42 -30.78 5.04
CA ALA A 598 -53.61 -31.54 3.76
C ALA A 598 -54.83 -31.32 2.79
N PRO A 599 -54.74 -31.55 1.44
CA PRO A 599 -54.54 -32.90 0.83
C PRO A 599 -53.78 -33.02 -0.53
N LEU A 600 -53.51 -34.28 -0.91
CA LEU A 600 -52.68 -34.87 -1.98
C LEU A 600 -53.19 -34.74 -3.44
N LEU A 601 -52.25 -34.67 -4.41
CA LEU A 601 -52.43 -35.14 -5.79
C LEU A 601 -51.11 -35.61 -6.45
N GLY A 602 -51.12 -36.84 -6.98
CA GLY A 602 -50.21 -37.42 -8.00
C GLY A 602 -48.74 -37.00 -8.03
N THR A 603 -47.88 -37.69 -7.30
CA THR A 603 -46.45 -37.36 -7.25
C THR A 603 -45.72 -37.84 -8.51
N ILE A 604 -45.40 -36.87 -9.37
CA ILE A 604 -44.11 -36.86 -10.07
C ILE A 604 -43.05 -37.09 -8.97
N ASP A 605 -42.05 -37.93 -9.22
CA ASP A 605 -40.99 -38.27 -8.25
C ASP A 605 -40.00 -37.08 -8.11
N VAL A 606 -40.55 -35.93 -7.72
CA VAL A 606 -39.88 -34.67 -7.46
C VAL A 606 -39.43 -34.71 -6.01
N LEU A 607 -38.15 -34.43 -5.78
CA LEU A 607 -37.59 -34.21 -4.45
C LEU A 607 -38.44 -33.18 -3.68
N ASP A 608 -38.75 -33.50 -2.43
CA ASP A 608 -39.46 -32.60 -1.53
C ASP A 608 -38.63 -31.32 -1.32
N ALA A 609 -39.28 -30.17 -1.48
CA ALA A 609 -38.63 -28.87 -1.53
C ALA A 609 -39.61 -27.73 -1.22
N PHE A 610 -39.09 -26.61 -0.72
CA PHE A 610 -39.84 -25.39 -0.45
C PHE A 610 -39.27 -24.20 -1.22
N GLU A 611 -40.08 -23.17 -1.46
CA GLU A 611 -39.66 -21.98 -2.20
C GLU A 611 -38.85 -21.02 -1.32
N ASP A 612 -37.82 -20.38 -1.89
CA ASP A 612 -37.14 -19.26 -1.26
C ASP A 612 -37.77 -17.91 -1.66
N ASP A 613 -37.43 -16.84 -0.94
CA ASP A 613 -37.98 -15.49 -1.14
C ASP A 613 -37.60 -14.85 -2.50
N TYR A 614 -36.69 -15.47 -3.25
CA TYR A 614 -36.15 -14.98 -4.52
C TYR A 614 -36.67 -15.78 -5.74
N GLY A 615 -37.66 -16.64 -5.54
CA GLY A 615 -38.24 -17.49 -6.59
C GLY A 615 -37.38 -18.71 -6.95
N GLY A 616 -36.48 -19.12 -6.04
CA GLY A 616 -35.74 -20.37 -6.06
C GLY A 616 -36.38 -21.46 -5.21
N ILE A 617 -35.69 -22.60 -5.12
CA ILE A 617 -36.14 -23.82 -4.47
C ILE A 617 -35.06 -24.32 -3.50
N VAL A 618 -35.45 -24.68 -2.29
CA VAL A 618 -34.58 -25.33 -1.31
C VAL A 618 -35.03 -26.78 -1.12
N VAL A 619 -34.17 -27.72 -1.51
CA VAL A 619 -34.44 -29.15 -1.38
C VAL A 619 -34.37 -29.56 0.09
N ASN A 620 -35.38 -30.28 0.57
CA ASN A 620 -35.44 -30.72 1.96
C ASN A 620 -34.38 -31.82 2.22
N PRO A 621 -33.35 -31.56 3.04
CA PRO A 621 -32.24 -32.48 3.24
C PRO A 621 -32.65 -33.79 3.92
N THR A 622 -33.72 -33.80 4.72
CA THR A 622 -34.18 -35.00 5.43
C THR A 622 -34.99 -35.96 4.55
N SER A 623 -35.30 -35.54 3.32
CA SER A 623 -36.16 -36.27 2.38
C SER A 623 -35.40 -36.92 1.22
N LEU A 624 -34.06 -36.79 1.21
CA LEU A 624 -33.24 -37.26 0.11
C LEU A 624 -33.27 -38.81 -0.01
N PRO A 625 -33.42 -39.36 -1.23
CA PRO A 625 -33.38 -40.81 -1.45
C PRO A 625 -32.07 -41.46 -0.95
N ASN A 626 -32.20 -42.56 -0.21
CA ASN A 626 -31.08 -43.29 0.40
C ASN A 626 -30.18 -44.05 -0.59
N THR A 627 -30.49 -44.05 -1.89
CA THR A 627 -29.69 -44.74 -2.91
C THR A 627 -29.31 -43.78 -4.04
N SER A 628 -28.07 -43.87 -4.49
CA SER A 628 -27.49 -43.04 -5.56
C SER A 628 -28.33 -43.01 -6.84
N ASN A 629 -28.89 -44.17 -7.25
CA ASN A 629 -29.68 -44.28 -8.48
C ASN A 629 -31.07 -43.64 -8.36
N ALA A 630 -31.73 -43.79 -7.20
CA ALA A 630 -33.00 -43.12 -6.94
C ALA A 630 -32.79 -41.61 -6.88
N PHE A 631 -31.77 -41.15 -6.16
CA PHE A 631 -31.42 -39.73 -6.08
C PHE A 631 -31.14 -39.12 -7.46
N ALA A 632 -30.38 -39.80 -8.32
CA ALA A 632 -30.11 -39.31 -9.68
C ALA A 632 -31.39 -39.14 -10.52
N SER A 633 -32.32 -40.11 -10.42
CA SER A 633 -33.56 -40.12 -11.19
C SER A 633 -34.54 -39.05 -10.70
N SER A 634 -34.68 -38.91 -9.38
CA SER A 634 -35.52 -37.87 -8.76
C SER A 634 -34.96 -36.48 -9.00
N LEU A 635 -33.63 -36.29 -8.88
CA LEU A 635 -32.97 -35.00 -9.12
C LEU A 635 -33.18 -34.51 -10.58
N GLN A 636 -33.05 -35.40 -11.56
CA GLN A 636 -33.26 -35.06 -12.97
C GLN A 636 -34.72 -34.68 -13.25
N SER A 637 -35.67 -35.42 -12.67
CA SER A 637 -37.10 -35.14 -12.79
C SER A 637 -37.47 -33.81 -12.13
N SER A 638 -36.91 -33.54 -10.94
CA SER A 638 -37.07 -32.29 -10.20
C SER A 638 -36.56 -31.07 -10.95
N LEU A 639 -35.33 -31.11 -11.51
CA LEU A 639 -34.77 -29.98 -12.25
C LEU A 639 -35.64 -29.60 -13.45
N SER A 640 -36.14 -30.61 -14.17
CA SER A 640 -37.05 -30.42 -15.32
C SER A 640 -38.39 -29.82 -14.87
N TYR A 641 -38.92 -30.28 -13.74
CA TYR A 641 -40.16 -29.78 -13.16
C TYR A 641 -40.03 -28.31 -12.72
N TRP A 642 -39.00 -27.96 -11.96
CA TRP A 642 -38.78 -26.59 -11.47
C TRP A 642 -38.44 -25.61 -12.60
N SER A 643 -37.71 -26.06 -13.62
CA SER A 643 -37.47 -25.27 -14.84
C SER A 643 -38.78 -24.89 -15.54
N ASN A 644 -39.71 -25.85 -15.70
CA ASN A 644 -41.03 -25.59 -16.31
C ASN A 644 -41.93 -24.67 -15.47
N GLN A 645 -41.71 -24.60 -14.16
CA GLN A 645 -42.38 -23.65 -13.27
C GLN A 645 -41.74 -22.25 -13.26
N GLY A 646 -40.69 -22.03 -14.06
CA GLY A 646 -39.97 -20.75 -14.10
C GLY A 646 -39.18 -20.45 -12.83
N LYS A 647 -38.82 -21.47 -12.04
CA LYS A 647 -37.96 -21.29 -10.87
C LYS A 647 -36.54 -20.92 -11.30
N ARG A 648 -35.83 -20.18 -10.45
CA ARG A 648 -34.56 -19.55 -10.81
C ARG A 648 -33.33 -20.29 -10.27
N GLY A 649 -33.33 -20.62 -8.99
CA GLY A 649 -32.20 -21.32 -8.34
C GLY A 649 -32.65 -22.53 -7.56
N VAL A 650 -31.75 -23.49 -7.37
CA VAL A 650 -31.98 -24.69 -6.54
C VAL A 650 -30.86 -24.82 -5.53
N TRP A 651 -31.19 -24.91 -4.25
CA TRP A 651 -30.29 -25.15 -3.12
C TRP A 651 -30.38 -26.61 -2.69
N LEU A 652 -29.23 -27.27 -2.61
CA LEU A 652 -29.13 -28.68 -2.25
C LEU A 652 -28.14 -28.86 -1.10
N LYS A 653 -28.68 -29.15 0.08
CA LYS A 653 -27.91 -29.45 1.29
C LYS A 653 -27.71 -30.96 1.40
N ILE A 654 -26.46 -31.41 1.43
CA ILE A 654 -26.09 -32.83 1.58
C ILE A 654 -25.33 -32.99 2.89
N HIS A 655 -25.84 -33.82 3.79
CA HIS A 655 -25.20 -34.11 5.06
C HIS A 655 -23.97 -35.03 4.89
N GLU A 656 -23.07 -35.01 5.87
CA GLU A 656 -21.83 -35.79 5.85
C GLU A 656 -22.08 -37.31 5.68
N ASP A 657 -23.16 -37.83 6.27
CA ASP A 657 -23.59 -39.22 6.16
C ASP A 657 -24.12 -39.60 4.76
N GLN A 658 -24.37 -38.61 3.90
CA GLN A 658 -24.87 -38.75 2.53
C GLN A 658 -23.86 -38.24 1.49
N ALA A 659 -22.58 -38.14 1.84
CA ALA A 659 -21.54 -37.58 0.96
C ALA A 659 -21.44 -38.26 -0.42
N ASP A 660 -21.86 -39.52 -0.54
CA ASP A 660 -21.93 -40.28 -1.80
C ASP A 660 -22.86 -39.66 -2.86
N LEU A 661 -23.76 -38.76 -2.47
CA LEU A 661 -24.66 -38.05 -3.37
C LEU A 661 -23.99 -36.84 -4.06
N VAL A 662 -22.89 -36.31 -3.50
CA VAL A 662 -22.21 -35.12 -4.02
C VAL A 662 -21.71 -35.28 -5.47
N PRO A 663 -21.03 -36.39 -5.84
CA PRO A 663 -20.58 -36.58 -7.23
C PRO A 663 -21.75 -36.63 -8.24
N ILE A 664 -22.91 -37.10 -7.80
CA ILE A 664 -24.13 -37.22 -8.62
C ILE A 664 -24.70 -35.82 -8.89
N ALA A 665 -24.80 -35.00 -7.86
CA ALA A 665 -25.25 -33.61 -7.97
C ALA A 665 -24.32 -32.78 -8.88
N ILE A 666 -22.99 -32.90 -8.70
CA ILE A 666 -22.02 -32.20 -9.56
C ILE A 666 -22.15 -32.64 -11.02
N LYS A 667 -22.35 -33.95 -11.27
CA LYS A 667 -22.58 -34.47 -12.63
C LYS A 667 -23.89 -33.95 -13.24
N ALA A 668 -24.90 -33.67 -12.42
CA ALA A 668 -26.15 -33.03 -12.85
C ALA A 668 -25.99 -31.52 -13.10
N GLY A 669 -24.83 -30.93 -12.81
CA GLY A 669 -24.49 -29.52 -13.06
C GLY A 669 -24.57 -28.61 -11.84
N PHE A 670 -24.74 -29.17 -10.63
CA PHE A 670 -24.66 -28.38 -9.40
C PHE A 670 -23.23 -27.90 -9.15
N VAL A 671 -23.10 -26.69 -8.64
CA VAL A 671 -21.84 -26.05 -8.27
C VAL A 671 -21.72 -25.99 -6.75
N TYR A 672 -20.52 -26.22 -6.25
CA TYR A 672 -20.20 -26.03 -4.84
C TYR A 672 -20.41 -24.58 -4.41
N HIS A 673 -21.07 -24.37 -3.26
CA HIS A 673 -21.25 -23.05 -2.68
C HIS A 673 -20.48 -22.89 -1.36
N HIS A 674 -20.72 -23.74 -0.36
CA HIS A 674 -20.03 -23.71 0.92
C HIS A 674 -20.13 -25.05 1.66
N ALA A 675 -19.40 -25.20 2.76
CA ALA A 675 -19.52 -26.33 3.68
C ALA A 675 -19.42 -25.84 5.13
N GLU A 676 -20.13 -26.53 6.02
CA GLU A 676 -20.12 -26.31 7.47
C GLU A 676 -19.94 -27.67 8.17
N PRO A 677 -19.56 -27.72 9.45
CA PRO A 677 -19.50 -28.99 10.18
C PRO A 677 -20.80 -29.79 10.02
N GLY A 678 -20.71 -30.96 9.40
CA GLY A 678 -21.82 -31.89 9.19
C GLY A 678 -22.59 -31.77 7.86
N TYR A 679 -22.29 -30.81 6.97
CA TYR A 679 -22.91 -30.76 5.62
C TYR A 679 -22.15 -29.95 4.56
N VAL A 680 -22.47 -30.19 3.29
CA VAL A 680 -22.08 -29.38 2.14
C VAL A 680 -23.31 -28.79 1.44
N MET A 681 -23.21 -27.54 0.98
CA MET A 681 -24.24 -26.85 0.20
C MET A 681 -23.82 -26.72 -1.26
N LEU A 682 -24.71 -27.15 -2.15
CA LEU A 682 -24.58 -27.07 -3.59
C LEU A 682 -25.72 -26.22 -4.18
N THR A 683 -25.46 -25.56 -5.31
CA THR A 683 -26.45 -24.72 -5.99
C THR A 683 -26.55 -25.02 -7.48
N PHE A 684 -27.72 -24.80 -8.06
CA PHE A 684 -27.97 -24.91 -9.49
C PHE A 684 -28.80 -23.71 -9.97
N TRP A 685 -28.35 -23.04 -11.04
CA TRP A 685 -29.09 -21.93 -11.65
C TRP A 685 -29.84 -22.43 -12.88
N LEU A 686 -31.15 -22.25 -12.91
CA LEU A 686 -32.05 -22.78 -13.96
C LEU A 686 -32.12 -21.88 -15.22
N PRO A 687 -32.12 -20.53 -15.15
CA PRO A 687 -32.13 -19.67 -16.33
C PRO A 687 -30.81 -19.56 -17.08
N ASP A 688 -30.88 -19.30 -18.39
CA ASP A 688 -29.72 -18.91 -19.20
C ASP A 688 -29.32 -17.45 -18.90
N GLY A 689 -28.40 -17.26 -17.95
CA GLY A 689 -27.89 -15.94 -17.53
C GLY A 689 -26.99 -16.01 -16.29
N PRO A 690 -26.38 -14.89 -15.87
CA PRO A 690 -25.56 -14.87 -14.65
C PRO A 690 -26.42 -15.22 -13.43
N PRO A 691 -25.92 -16.08 -12.51
CA PRO A 691 -26.67 -16.51 -11.34
C PRO A 691 -26.95 -15.35 -10.40
N GLY A 692 -28.21 -15.17 -10.00
CA GLY A 692 -28.64 -14.18 -9.00
C GLY A 692 -28.63 -14.69 -7.57
N LEU A 693 -27.87 -15.76 -7.28
CA LEU A 693 -27.75 -16.34 -5.95
C LEU A 693 -26.66 -15.61 -5.16
N PRO A 694 -26.80 -15.49 -3.82
CA PRO A 694 -25.72 -15.03 -2.96
C PRO A 694 -24.42 -15.80 -3.26
N SER A 695 -23.30 -15.10 -3.29
CA SER A 695 -22.00 -15.70 -3.63
C SER A 695 -21.29 -16.32 -2.42
N THR A 696 -21.75 -16.03 -1.19
CA THR A 696 -21.08 -16.47 0.06
C THR A 696 -22.09 -16.84 1.16
N SER A 697 -21.65 -17.66 2.12
CA SER A 697 -22.42 -18.09 3.30
C SER A 697 -21.98 -17.37 4.58
N LEU A 698 -21.47 -16.13 4.45
CA LEU A 698 -20.95 -15.35 5.57
C LEU A 698 -22.03 -14.47 6.20
N HIS A 699 -21.70 -13.92 7.37
CA HIS A 699 -22.46 -12.81 7.95
C HIS A 699 -22.54 -11.66 6.94
N GLN A 700 -23.75 -11.16 6.72
CA GLN A 700 -23.96 -10.06 5.80
C GLN A 700 -23.88 -8.73 6.56
N ILE A 701 -23.19 -7.78 5.94
CA ILE A 701 -23.13 -6.40 6.42
C ILE A 701 -23.71 -5.54 5.31
N GLY A 702 -24.90 -5.01 5.54
CA GLY A 702 -25.55 -4.04 4.68
C GLY A 702 -25.31 -2.61 5.17
N VAL A 703 -25.48 -1.66 4.26
CA VAL A 703 -25.52 -0.23 4.56
C VAL A 703 -26.72 0.41 3.90
N GLY A 704 -27.40 1.30 4.63
CA GLY A 704 -28.44 2.18 4.14
C GLY A 704 -28.03 3.64 4.31
N ALA A 705 -28.18 4.44 3.27
CA ALA A 705 -27.72 5.82 3.24
C ALA A 705 -28.90 6.79 3.21
N PHE A 706 -29.08 7.50 4.33
CA PHE A 706 -30.04 8.59 4.42
C PHE A 706 -29.37 9.90 3.96
N VAL A 707 -29.59 10.26 2.69
CA VAL A 707 -29.04 11.47 2.07
C VAL A 707 -30.12 12.56 2.07
N MET A 708 -29.86 13.68 2.76
CA MET A 708 -30.80 14.81 2.81
C MET A 708 -30.15 16.08 2.28
N ASN A 709 -30.87 16.83 1.45
CA ASN A 709 -30.43 18.12 0.92
C ASN A 709 -30.88 19.31 1.79
N ASP A 710 -30.41 20.52 1.46
CA ASP A 710 -30.73 21.76 2.20
C ASP A 710 -32.21 22.18 2.10
N LYS A 711 -33.02 21.50 1.28
CA LYS A 711 -34.46 21.75 1.11
C LYS A 711 -35.34 20.78 1.93
N ASN A 712 -34.75 19.99 2.82
CA ASN A 712 -35.43 18.89 3.54
C ASN A 712 -36.06 17.84 2.61
N GLU A 713 -35.41 17.57 1.48
CA GLU A 713 -35.75 16.45 0.60
C GLU A 713 -34.73 15.32 0.83
N VAL A 714 -35.24 14.09 0.92
CA VAL A 714 -34.46 12.86 1.05
C VAL A 714 -34.31 12.20 -0.32
N LEU A 715 -33.11 11.68 -0.60
CA LEU A 715 -32.85 10.87 -1.80
C LEU A 715 -33.48 9.50 -1.61
N VAL A 716 -34.37 9.11 -2.53
CA VAL A 716 -35.08 7.84 -2.49
C VAL A 716 -34.94 7.10 -3.81
N VAL A 717 -34.92 5.78 -3.72
CA VAL A 717 -34.79 4.84 -4.84
C VAL A 717 -35.93 3.83 -4.82
N LYS A 718 -36.19 3.23 -5.98
CA LYS A 718 -37.17 2.17 -6.18
C LYS A 718 -36.48 1.01 -6.90
N GLU A 719 -36.46 -0.18 -6.32
CA GLU A 719 -35.74 -1.32 -6.90
C GLU A 719 -36.40 -1.84 -8.18
N GLY A 720 -35.60 -2.19 -9.18
CA GLY A 720 -36.09 -2.84 -10.40
C GLY A 720 -36.33 -4.35 -10.24
N LYS A 721 -35.68 -4.99 -9.26
CA LYS A 721 -35.72 -6.45 -9.02
C LYS A 721 -35.89 -6.75 -7.53
N CYS A 722 -37.13 -6.91 -7.07
CA CYS A 722 -37.42 -7.25 -5.67
C CYS A 722 -38.55 -8.30 -5.58
N PRO A 723 -38.72 -8.97 -4.42
CA PRO A 723 -39.86 -9.85 -4.17
C PRO A 723 -41.21 -9.15 -4.40
N PRO A 724 -42.29 -9.89 -4.74
CA PRO A 724 -43.59 -9.28 -5.08
C PRO A 724 -44.17 -8.36 -4.01
N HIS A 725 -43.88 -8.64 -2.73
CA HIS A 725 -44.34 -7.86 -1.59
C HIS A 725 -43.53 -6.56 -1.36
N CYS A 726 -42.37 -6.40 -2.02
CA CYS A 726 -41.53 -5.20 -1.96
C CYS A 726 -41.61 -4.34 -3.24
N SER A 727 -42.35 -4.79 -4.25
CA SER A 727 -42.46 -4.11 -5.54
C SER A 727 -43.23 -2.80 -5.40
N GLY A 728 -42.69 -1.72 -5.96
CA GLY A 728 -43.37 -0.42 -5.93
C GLY A 728 -42.94 0.53 -4.82
N ILE A 729 -42.11 0.09 -3.87
CA ILE A 729 -41.81 0.83 -2.64
C ILE A 729 -40.64 1.79 -2.84
N TRP A 730 -40.83 3.05 -2.41
CA TRP A 730 -39.74 4.01 -2.28
C TRP A 730 -38.96 3.74 -1.01
N LYS A 731 -37.64 3.61 -1.09
CA LYS A 731 -36.76 3.43 0.07
C LYS A 731 -35.53 4.31 -0.04
N ILE A 732 -34.74 4.39 1.02
CA ILE A 732 -33.40 4.98 0.96
C ILE A 732 -32.44 4.07 0.17
N PRO A 733 -31.38 4.61 -0.45
CA PRO A 733 -30.33 3.82 -1.06
C PRO A 733 -29.74 2.78 -0.10
N THR A 734 -29.59 1.54 -0.54
CA THR A 734 -29.10 0.45 0.31
C THR A 734 -28.30 -0.57 -0.49
N GLY A 735 -27.19 -1.03 0.05
CA GLY A 735 -26.47 -2.16 -0.53
C GLY A 735 -25.61 -2.91 0.47
N PHE A 736 -24.71 -3.74 -0.04
CA PHE A 736 -23.86 -4.59 0.78
C PHE A 736 -22.44 -4.02 0.86
N ILE A 737 -21.83 -4.16 2.03
CA ILE A 737 -20.43 -3.79 2.21
C ILE A 737 -19.55 -4.90 1.62
N ASP A 738 -18.68 -4.50 0.70
CA ASP A 738 -17.73 -5.42 0.10
C ASP A 738 -16.72 -5.91 1.13
N LYS A 739 -16.15 -7.09 0.89
CA LYS A 739 -15.10 -7.62 1.76
C LYS A 739 -13.92 -6.65 1.76
N PHE A 740 -13.51 -6.21 2.95
CA PHE A 740 -12.43 -5.24 3.19
C PHE A 740 -12.77 -3.78 2.83
N GLU A 741 -14.02 -3.49 2.53
CA GLU A 741 -14.53 -2.13 2.44
C GLU A 741 -14.94 -1.65 3.84
N ASP A 742 -14.65 -0.38 4.15
CA ASP A 742 -15.15 0.26 5.36
C ASP A 742 -16.57 0.80 5.14
N LEU A 743 -17.31 0.94 6.24
CA LEU A 743 -18.73 1.32 6.18
C LEU A 743 -18.96 2.69 5.51
N PHE A 744 -18.03 3.63 5.68
CA PHE A 744 -18.17 4.98 5.13
C PHE A 744 -17.97 5.00 3.62
N SER A 745 -17.00 4.24 3.11
CA SER A 745 -16.75 4.11 1.67
C SER A 745 -17.89 3.36 1.01
N GLY A 746 -18.37 2.29 1.63
CA GLY A 746 -19.52 1.54 1.13
C GLY A 746 -20.78 2.39 1.06
N ALA A 747 -21.10 3.15 2.11
CA ALA A 747 -22.27 4.05 2.09
C ALA A 747 -22.21 5.08 0.95
N ILE A 748 -21.03 5.66 0.69
CA ILE A 748 -20.83 6.63 -0.39
C ILE A 748 -20.89 5.94 -1.76
N ARG A 749 -20.29 4.74 -1.87
CA ARG A 749 -20.29 3.93 -3.10
C ARG A 749 -21.71 3.56 -3.50
N GLU A 750 -22.51 2.98 -2.60
CA GLU A 750 -23.88 2.55 -2.87
C GLU A 750 -24.76 3.71 -3.37
N VAL A 751 -24.67 4.88 -2.74
CA VAL A 751 -25.39 6.07 -3.23
C VAL A 751 -24.95 6.46 -4.63
N ARG A 752 -23.64 6.40 -4.91
CA ARG A 752 -23.08 6.78 -6.20
C ARG A 752 -23.43 5.79 -7.30
N GLU A 753 -23.40 4.49 -7.00
CA GLU A 753 -23.72 3.42 -7.96
C GLU A 753 -25.20 3.44 -8.32
N GLU A 754 -26.09 3.52 -7.33
CA GLU A 754 -27.54 3.53 -7.58
C GLU A 754 -28.02 4.84 -8.25
N THR A 755 -27.50 6.00 -7.82
CA THR A 755 -28.10 7.31 -8.15
C THR A 755 -27.18 8.31 -8.84
N GLY A 756 -25.87 8.01 -8.95
CA GLY A 756 -24.87 8.93 -9.48
C GLY A 756 -24.49 10.09 -8.55
N ILE A 757 -25.14 10.23 -7.39
CA ILE A 757 -24.95 11.36 -6.47
C ILE A 757 -23.61 11.22 -5.72
N GLU A 758 -22.70 12.16 -5.96
CA GLU A 758 -21.55 12.37 -5.08
C GLU A 758 -22.02 12.85 -3.71
N SER A 759 -21.51 12.22 -2.65
CA SER A 759 -21.92 12.47 -1.28
C SER A 759 -20.73 12.39 -0.32
N CYS A 760 -20.86 13.00 0.85
CA CYS A 760 -19.91 12.87 1.94
C CYS A 760 -20.56 12.23 3.17
N PHE A 761 -19.80 11.38 3.84
CA PHE A 761 -20.24 10.68 5.03
C PHE A 761 -20.49 11.64 6.19
N GLY A 762 -21.61 11.48 6.87
CA GLY A 762 -21.97 12.17 8.10
C GLY A 762 -21.68 11.31 9.33
N ASP A 763 -22.66 10.53 9.77
CA ASP A 763 -22.59 9.68 10.96
C ASP A 763 -23.38 8.38 10.79
N VAL A 764 -22.99 7.34 11.54
CA VAL A 764 -23.82 6.13 11.74
C VAL A 764 -24.85 6.43 12.81
N VAL A 765 -26.14 6.31 12.47
CA VAL A 765 -27.24 6.73 13.35
C VAL A 765 -28.03 5.57 13.93
N ALA A 766 -28.05 4.45 13.22
CA ALA A 766 -28.69 3.24 13.67
C ALA A 766 -28.02 2.01 13.07
N PHE A 767 -28.25 0.85 13.65
CA PHE A 767 -28.06 -0.40 12.93
C PHE A 767 -29.07 -1.45 13.36
N ARG A 768 -29.49 -2.27 12.41
CA ARG A 768 -30.33 -3.45 12.61
C ARG A 768 -29.42 -4.66 12.70
N HIS A 769 -29.75 -5.57 13.61
CA HIS A 769 -29.11 -6.87 13.73
C HIS A 769 -30.18 -7.96 13.79
N ALA A 770 -30.19 -8.82 12.77
CA ALA A 770 -31.00 -10.02 12.69
C ALA A 770 -30.11 -11.26 12.86
N HIS A 771 -30.50 -12.17 13.75
CA HIS A 771 -29.79 -13.43 13.96
C HIS A 771 -30.51 -14.58 13.25
N GLN A 772 -29.74 -15.65 12.95
CA GLN A 772 -30.26 -16.90 12.39
C GLN A 772 -31.05 -16.67 11.08
N VAL A 773 -30.46 -15.87 10.18
CA VAL A 773 -31.06 -15.50 8.88
C VAL A 773 -30.84 -16.63 7.88
N THR A 774 -30.04 -16.41 6.84
CA THR A 774 -29.64 -17.47 5.90
C THR A 774 -28.43 -18.21 6.46
N PHE A 775 -28.46 -19.55 6.42
CA PHE A 775 -27.36 -20.42 6.87
C PHE A 775 -26.95 -20.21 8.34
N ASP A 776 -27.92 -19.87 9.20
CA ASP A 776 -27.72 -19.53 10.62
C ASP A 776 -26.75 -18.35 10.86
N LYS A 777 -26.49 -17.53 9.85
CA LYS A 777 -25.65 -16.33 9.99
C LYS A 777 -26.48 -15.12 10.40
N SER A 778 -25.83 -14.15 11.02
CA SER A 778 -26.43 -12.82 11.25
C SER A 778 -26.36 -11.95 10.00
N ASP A 779 -27.37 -11.09 9.88
CA ASP A 779 -27.42 -9.98 8.95
C ASP A 779 -27.45 -8.68 9.74
N ILE A 780 -26.53 -7.77 9.43
CA ILE A 780 -26.37 -6.48 10.11
C ILE A 780 -26.50 -5.36 9.08
N LEU A 781 -27.50 -4.51 9.22
CA LEU A 781 -27.73 -3.36 8.34
C LEU A 781 -27.43 -2.06 9.10
N PHE A 782 -26.38 -1.35 8.72
CA PHE A 782 -26.04 -0.04 9.27
C PHE A 782 -26.77 1.07 8.54
N ILE A 783 -27.30 2.06 9.27
CA ILE A 783 -27.93 3.25 8.71
C ILE A 783 -27.01 4.45 8.93
N CYS A 784 -26.63 5.09 7.84
CA CYS A 784 -25.71 6.22 7.81
C CYS A 784 -26.43 7.47 7.30
N THR A 785 -26.08 8.62 7.87
CA THR A 785 -26.49 9.93 7.33
C THR A 785 -25.40 10.46 6.41
N LEU A 786 -25.78 10.89 5.22
CA LEU A 786 -24.87 11.43 4.21
C LEU A 786 -25.33 12.81 3.77
N LYS A 787 -24.38 13.65 3.33
CA LYS A 787 -24.69 14.95 2.71
C LYS A 787 -24.38 14.91 1.22
N PRO A 788 -25.28 15.37 0.35
CA PRO A 788 -25.01 15.43 -1.07
C PRO A 788 -23.97 16.52 -1.39
N LEU A 789 -23.06 16.21 -2.31
CA LEU A 789 -22.13 17.16 -2.94
C LEU A 789 -22.59 17.51 -4.37
N SER A 790 -23.48 16.70 -4.94
CA SER A 790 -24.12 16.89 -6.24
C SER A 790 -25.62 16.63 -6.13
N PHE A 791 -26.40 17.09 -7.12
CA PHE A 791 -27.87 17.03 -7.09
C PHE A 791 -28.50 16.38 -8.33
N ASP A 792 -27.72 16.23 -9.40
CA ASP A 792 -28.17 15.64 -10.66
C ASP A 792 -28.17 14.12 -10.55
N ILE A 793 -29.35 13.52 -10.65
CA ILE A 793 -29.54 12.06 -10.51
C ILE A 793 -29.26 11.39 -11.86
N SER A 794 -28.41 10.36 -11.83
CA SER A 794 -28.13 9.46 -12.95
C SER A 794 -28.34 8.03 -12.48
N ILE A 795 -29.37 7.36 -12.98
CA ILE A 795 -29.79 6.04 -12.51
C ILE A 795 -29.02 4.93 -13.23
N ASP A 796 -28.60 3.90 -12.49
CA ASP A 796 -28.24 2.61 -13.07
C ASP A 796 -29.49 1.74 -13.26
N GLU A 797 -29.98 1.66 -14.51
CA GLU A 797 -31.16 0.86 -14.89
C GLU A 797 -30.99 -0.65 -14.64
N SER A 798 -29.77 -1.13 -14.38
CA SER A 798 -29.51 -2.54 -14.09
C SER A 798 -29.87 -2.94 -12.65
N GLU A 799 -29.92 -1.97 -11.73
CA GLU A 799 -30.16 -2.15 -10.29
C GLU A 799 -31.49 -1.54 -9.83
N ILE A 800 -31.78 -0.28 -10.20
CA ILE A 800 -32.97 0.43 -9.74
C ILE A 800 -33.89 0.90 -10.89
N GLU A 801 -35.19 0.95 -10.63
CA GLU A 801 -36.22 1.39 -11.58
C GLU A 801 -36.30 2.93 -11.65
N ALA A 802 -36.17 3.60 -10.50
CA ALA A 802 -36.32 5.05 -10.40
C ALA A 802 -35.59 5.61 -9.17
N ALA A 803 -35.14 6.86 -9.27
CA ALA A 803 -34.62 7.65 -8.14
C ALA A 803 -35.12 9.10 -8.21
N ARG A 804 -35.40 9.71 -7.06
CA ARG A 804 -35.79 11.13 -6.96
C ARG A 804 -35.46 11.74 -5.61
N TRP A 805 -35.38 13.07 -5.57
CA TRP A 805 -35.49 13.84 -4.33
C TRP A 805 -36.96 13.90 -3.91
N MET A 806 -37.28 13.48 -2.69
CA MET A 806 -38.64 13.45 -2.15
C MET A 806 -38.71 14.25 -0.85
N PRO A 807 -39.69 15.15 -0.65
CA PRO A 807 -39.92 15.79 0.64
C PRO A 807 -40.06 14.76 1.76
N VAL A 808 -39.42 14.99 2.91
CA VAL A 808 -39.43 14.03 4.05
C VAL A 808 -40.85 13.70 4.52
N GLU A 809 -41.75 14.68 4.49
CA GLU A 809 -43.17 14.49 4.84
C GLU A 809 -43.90 13.57 3.84
N GLU A 810 -43.62 13.70 2.54
CA GLU A 810 -44.15 12.80 1.50
C GLU A 810 -43.62 11.38 1.69
N PHE A 811 -42.34 11.25 2.04
CA PHE A 811 -41.70 9.95 2.29
C PHE A 811 -42.32 9.23 3.50
N LEU A 812 -42.50 9.94 4.61
CA LEU A 812 -43.17 9.40 5.81
C LEU A 812 -44.66 9.06 5.59
N SER A 813 -45.31 9.70 4.62
CA SER A 813 -46.72 9.45 4.30
C SER A 813 -46.97 8.19 3.47
N GLN A 814 -45.92 7.55 2.94
CA GLN A 814 -46.07 6.33 2.14
C GLN A 814 -46.65 5.20 3.00
N PRO A 815 -47.61 4.40 2.49
CA PRO A 815 -48.28 3.35 3.26
C PRO A 815 -47.33 2.38 3.97
N PHE A 816 -46.24 2.00 3.29
CA PHE A 816 -45.23 1.10 3.83
C PHE A 816 -44.55 1.64 5.11
N HIS A 817 -44.13 2.91 5.11
CA HIS A 817 -43.44 3.52 6.26
C HIS A 817 -44.37 3.84 7.44
N GLN A 818 -45.67 4.02 7.18
CA GLN A 818 -46.66 4.17 8.25
C GLN A 818 -46.94 2.85 8.97
N GLU A 819 -46.87 1.77 8.22
CA GLU A 819 -47.25 0.43 8.65
C GLU A 819 -46.10 -0.38 9.27
N ASP A 820 -44.85 -0.09 8.93
CA ASP A 820 -43.65 -0.78 9.43
C ASP A 820 -42.96 0.00 10.57
N GLN A 821 -43.01 -0.56 11.78
CA GLN A 821 -42.47 0.09 12.98
C GLN A 821 -40.96 0.30 12.91
N MET A 822 -40.21 -0.63 12.30
CA MET A 822 -38.76 -0.50 12.14
C MET A 822 -38.41 0.67 11.21
N SER A 823 -39.02 0.70 10.02
CA SER A 823 -38.74 1.70 9.00
C SER A 823 -39.05 3.11 9.52
N ARG A 824 -40.18 3.26 10.23
CA ARG A 824 -40.52 4.52 10.90
C ARG A 824 -39.46 4.95 11.92
N ALA A 825 -39.05 4.04 12.80
CA ALA A 825 -38.02 4.33 13.81
C ALA A 825 -36.66 4.71 13.19
N ILE A 826 -36.29 4.10 12.07
CA ILE A 826 -35.07 4.43 11.32
C ILE A 826 -35.17 5.84 10.71
N ILE A 827 -36.32 6.22 10.15
CA ILE A 827 -36.47 7.55 9.54
C ILE A 827 -36.49 8.64 10.63
N ASP A 828 -37.22 8.42 11.72
CA ASP A 828 -37.30 9.38 12.84
C ASP A 828 -35.92 9.65 13.45
N ILE A 829 -35.07 8.62 13.60
CA ILE A 829 -33.71 8.80 14.13
C ILE A 829 -32.78 9.51 13.14
N CYS A 830 -32.92 9.26 11.83
CA CYS A 830 -32.18 9.97 10.80
C CYS A 830 -32.51 11.48 10.81
N ILE A 831 -33.79 11.83 10.99
CA ILE A 831 -34.23 13.22 11.13
C ILE A 831 -33.65 13.85 12.40
N ALA A 832 -33.75 13.15 13.54
CA ALA A 832 -33.21 13.64 14.82
C ALA A 832 -31.68 13.83 14.77
N ALA A 833 -30.96 12.93 14.09
CA ALA A 833 -29.52 13.04 13.87
C ALA A 833 -29.15 14.22 12.96
N HIS A 834 -29.92 14.44 11.88
CA HIS A 834 -29.75 15.62 11.03
C HIS A 834 -29.94 16.93 11.81
N GLN A 835 -30.87 16.94 12.77
CA GLN A 835 -31.12 18.06 13.69
C GLN A 835 -30.13 18.15 14.86
N LYS A 836 -29.12 17.27 14.93
CA LYS A 836 -28.12 17.17 16.01
C LYS A 836 -28.68 16.89 17.41
N CYS A 837 -29.83 16.21 17.48
CA CYS A 837 -30.52 15.88 18.73
C CYS A 837 -30.32 14.41 19.18
N TYR A 838 -29.36 13.70 18.56
CA TYR A 838 -29.13 12.27 18.76
C TYR A 838 -28.21 11.96 19.96
N THR A 839 -28.53 10.92 20.72
CA THR A 839 -27.76 10.50 21.92
C THR A 839 -27.50 8.99 21.95
N GLY A 840 -26.39 8.55 21.35
CA GLY A 840 -25.83 7.19 21.49
C GLY A 840 -26.69 6.07 20.88
N LEU A 841 -26.34 4.80 21.12
CA LEU A 841 -27.07 3.64 20.59
C LEU A 841 -27.63 2.79 21.73
N THR A 842 -28.94 2.56 21.75
CA THR A 842 -29.62 1.63 22.65
C THR A 842 -30.38 0.58 21.85
N ALA A 843 -30.34 -0.68 22.31
CA ALA A 843 -30.98 -1.79 21.63
C ALA A 843 -32.48 -1.84 21.91
N HIS A 844 -33.28 -1.98 20.87
CA HIS A 844 -34.73 -2.15 20.91
C HIS A 844 -35.12 -3.35 20.05
N GLN A 845 -35.99 -4.21 20.56
CA GLN A 845 -36.50 -5.33 19.80
C GLN A 845 -37.69 -4.87 18.96
N VAL A 846 -37.63 -5.09 17.66
CA VAL A 846 -38.67 -4.67 16.70
C VAL A 846 -38.99 -5.82 15.73
N MET A 847 -40.23 -5.85 15.26
CA MET A 847 -40.68 -6.77 14.22
C MET A 847 -40.58 -6.06 12.88
N SER A 848 -39.80 -6.60 11.95
CA SER A 848 -39.67 -6.06 10.61
C SER A 848 -40.72 -6.67 9.70
N LYS A 849 -41.53 -5.86 9.02
CA LYS A 849 -42.51 -6.34 8.03
C LYS A 849 -41.86 -6.83 6.73
N LEU A 850 -40.60 -6.46 6.47
CA LEU A 850 -39.87 -6.86 5.26
C LEU A 850 -39.52 -8.35 5.25
N ASP A 851 -39.14 -8.90 6.40
CA ASP A 851 -38.70 -10.29 6.55
C ASP A 851 -39.51 -11.08 7.59
N ASN A 852 -40.54 -10.45 8.18
CA ASN A 852 -41.41 -10.97 9.22
C ASN A 852 -40.65 -11.60 10.41
N ARG A 853 -39.47 -11.05 10.72
CA ARG A 853 -38.56 -11.55 11.75
C ARG A 853 -38.42 -10.55 12.89
N VAL A 854 -38.15 -11.10 14.07
CA VAL A 854 -37.80 -10.33 15.25
C VAL A 854 -36.32 -9.95 15.16
N THR A 855 -36.04 -8.65 15.23
CA THR A 855 -34.69 -8.10 15.04
C THR A 855 -34.38 -7.08 16.13
N TYR A 856 -33.09 -6.82 16.35
CA TYR A 856 -32.64 -5.77 17.26
C TYR A 856 -32.28 -4.54 16.45
N LEU A 857 -32.98 -3.43 16.71
CA LEU A 857 -32.68 -2.11 16.17
C LEU A 857 -31.97 -1.30 17.25
N TYR A 858 -30.76 -0.83 16.94
CA TYR A 858 -29.96 0.00 17.83
C TYR A 858 -30.11 1.46 17.41
N THR A 859 -30.76 2.28 18.24
CA THR A 859 -31.04 3.72 17.99
C THR A 859 -30.92 4.51 19.29
N GLY A 860 -30.75 5.84 19.24
CA GLY A 860 -30.60 6.69 20.43
C GLY A 860 -31.59 7.83 20.51
N TYR A 861 -32.64 7.69 21.33
CA TYR A 861 -33.64 8.74 21.51
C TYR A 861 -33.63 9.33 22.91
N ASN A 862 -33.59 10.66 23.02
CA ASN A 862 -33.76 11.36 24.28
C ASN A 862 -35.26 11.67 24.49
N ARG A 863 -35.91 10.91 25.40
CA ARG A 863 -37.35 10.97 25.68
C ARG A 863 -37.87 12.35 26.14
N GLU A 864 -36.99 13.30 26.48
CA GLU A 864 -37.36 14.57 27.11
C GLU A 864 -37.42 15.77 26.14
N ALA A 865 -36.98 15.66 24.88
CA ALA A 865 -36.78 16.83 24.01
C ALA A 865 -37.91 17.15 23.01
N THR A 866 -38.81 16.21 22.70
CA THR A 866 -39.85 16.41 21.68
C THR A 866 -41.17 15.79 22.12
N GLY A 867 -42.14 16.64 22.43
CA GLY A 867 -43.49 16.25 22.88
C GLY A 867 -44.37 15.60 21.80
N CYS A 868 -43.81 14.76 20.94
CA CYS A 868 -44.55 13.97 19.96
C CYS A 868 -44.28 12.49 20.21
N VAL A 869 -45.32 11.78 20.62
CA VAL A 869 -45.34 10.33 20.79
C VAL A 869 -45.80 9.69 19.48
N PRO A 870 -45.04 8.75 18.90
CA PRO A 870 -45.61 7.58 18.25
C PRO A 870 -45.49 6.40 19.24
N GLU A 871 -46.61 5.75 19.53
CA GLU A 871 -46.61 4.47 20.25
C GLU A 871 -45.82 3.44 19.41
N ILE A 872 -44.71 2.93 19.97
CA ILE A 872 -43.95 1.77 19.45
C ILE A 872 -44.60 0.49 19.97
#